data_AF-A0A9P0GQV9-F1
#
_entry.id   AF-A0A9P0GQV9-F1
#
_cell.length_a   1.000
_cell.length_b   1.000
_cell.length_c   1.000
_cell.angle_alpha   90.00
_cell.angle_beta   90.00
_cell.angle_gamma   90.00
#
_symmetry.space_group_name_H-M   'P 1'
#
loop_
_entity.id
_entity.type
_entity.pdbx_description
1 polymer ?
#
loop_
_entity_poly.entity_id
_entity_poly.type
_entity_poly.pdbx_seq_one_letter_code
_entity_poly.pdbx_strand_id
1 'polypeptide(L)'
;MDENINYKENWTLIKRVFPILDDDCPLHQLEDRLFLKEEFYEAVQFIKKMNLVHQIQKFIIRKIEKRLRDIVAPEFWSYFSNNEQDNKGFQQFYNAVECLYDSYKQLEHSMRKLDIFRQATELEELVNSEKCLNKALKLIFKATLLSQLNLDYQTTVMSFYESALRMEDLDEGYNGQCIICSQESLHCNCMNLFKETNRKLGEMTLLEPLVGQTLTNLIYGYIHSHIQKICKDSFDSSFVSTLEKWLQSVVLNWLRDIYCFDSSTSISDSMGMFEKKLVNFLYNSYTKTRIDQLFNIIIEYPESLPALEDLRLCLPRTDLKPMLTKKLQKAMETRLLHPGVSTPDVLTAYIAAIRSLRVLDPTGLLLEVVTQPVHQYLRSREDTVRCVVSSLTEEGPNDLAEELVRGEAVQVDENTPVDEDTENWETWVPDPIDAVPSTQGKSSVSRRTSDIISMLVNVYGSKELFVNEYRTLLADRLLTQYLCDTEKEIRYLELLKLRFGDSQLHYCEVMLKDIADSKRINQHIKQDPEYTESDIPISAMIVSAQFWPPFKEEKLELHAKLQSQIASYVKGFETLKGSRTLCWKNHLGFVDIELEMADRTLNLSVSPVHATIIMYFQDKSTWELEELSKVMQCPPTVLRRKIGFWQSHGIIVETGQDVFCIQEDLENKDNNLQEDLFVEDYESESAMASAQDQREEELQTFWSYIVGMLMNLDTLPLERIHQMLKMFAFQGPTIECNLQELKVFLDRKVREHHLIYSNGYYKLPK
;
A
#
# COMPACT_ATOMS: atom_id res chain seq x y z
N MET A 1 9.96 -26.03 -97.76
CA MET A 1 9.14 -24.88 -98.19
C MET A 1 8.86 -24.10 -96.93
N ASP A 2 9.73 -23.13 -96.67
CA ASP A 2 9.56 -22.14 -95.62
C ASP A 2 8.33 -21.30 -95.97
N GLU A 3 7.19 -21.62 -95.37
CA GLU A 3 6.14 -20.62 -95.22
C GLU A 3 6.76 -19.47 -94.44
N ASN A 4 6.69 -18.27 -95.02
CA ASN A 4 7.17 -17.03 -94.45
C ASN A 4 6.43 -16.79 -93.12
N ILE A 5 6.89 -17.41 -92.03
CA ILE A 5 6.31 -17.22 -90.70
C ILE A 5 6.57 -15.77 -90.35
N ASN A 6 5.53 -14.95 -90.43
CA ASN A 6 5.62 -13.54 -90.08
C ASN A 6 5.69 -13.42 -88.54
N TYR A 7 6.91 -13.52 -88.02
CA TYR A 7 7.19 -13.41 -86.59
C TYR A 7 6.63 -12.13 -85.96
N LYS A 8 6.50 -11.04 -86.74
CA LYS A 8 5.89 -9.79 -86.28
C LYS A 8 4.38 -9.92 -86.10
N GLU A 9 3.67 -10.51 -87.06
CA GLU A 9 2.22 -10.71 -86.96
C GLU A 9 1.87 -11.68 -85.83
N ASN A 10 2.59 -12.80 -85.71
CA ASN A 10 2.38 -13.77 -84.63
C ASN A 10 2.74 -13.19 -83.24
N TRP A 11 3.76 -12.33 -83.15
CA TRP A 11 4.06 -11.60 -81.90
C TRP A 11 3.00 -10.55 -81.58
N THR A 12 2.43 -9.86 -82.58
CA THR A 12 1.28 -8.96 -82.36
C THR A 12 0.02 -9.72 -81.94
N LEU A 13 -0.15 -10.96 -82.41
CA LEU A 13 -1.25 -11.85 -82.03
C LEU A 13 -1.05 -12.35 -80.58
N ILE A 14 0.17 -12.72 -80.20
CA ILE A 14 0.53 -13.06 -78.80
C ILE A 14 0.36 -11.86 -77.87
N LYS A 15 0.71 -10.65 -78.30
CA LYS A 15 0.45 -9.40 -77.56
C LYS A 15 -1.03 -9.06 -77.44
N ARG A 16 -1.83 -9.39 -78.46
CA ARG A 16 -3.30 -9.23 -78.42
C ARG A 16 -3.94 -10.21 -77.45
N VAL A 17 -3.41 -11.43 -77.37
CA VAL A 17 -3.87 -12.51 -76.47
C VAL A 17 -3.40 -12.28 -75.02
N PHE A 18 -2.19 -11.76 -74.80
CA PHE A 18 -1.64 -11.39 -73.49
C PHE A 18 -1.25 -9.90 -73.45
N PRO A 19 -2.19 -8.98 -73.12
CA PRO A 19 -1.96 -7.54 -73.13
C PRO A 19 -0.92 -7.04 -72.11
N ILE A 20 -0.48 -7.90 -71.17
CA ILE A 20 0.59 -7.60 -70.22
C ILE A 20 1.97 -7.48 -70.89
N LEU A 21 2.11 -8.01 -72.11
CA LEU A 21 3.37 -8.02 -72.85
C LEU A 21 3.70 -6.70 -73.57
N ASP A 22 2.74 -5.79 -73.71
CA ASP A 22 2.97 -4.42 -74.20
C ASP A 22 3.22 -3.47 -73.03
N ASP A 23 4.33 -2.72 -73.05
CA ASP A 23 4.71 -1.82 -71.95
C ASP A 23 3.77 -0.60 -71.81
N ASP A 24 2.94 -0.29 -72.82
CA ASP A 24 2.10 0.92 -72.90
C ASP A 24 0.60 0.69 -72.60
N CYS A 25 0.17 -0.51 -72.17
CA CYS A 25 -1.25 -0.79 -71.97
C CYS A 25 -1.72 -0.43 -70.53
N PRO A 26 -2.65 0.54 -70.36
CA PRO A 26 -3.23 0.84 -69.06
C PRO A 26 -4.09 -0.32 -68.55
N LEU A 27 -4.03 -0.52 -67.24
CA LEU A 27 -4.67 -1.59 -66.47
C LEU A 27 -6.17 -1.79 -66.76
N HIS A 28 -6.90 -0.71 -67.11
CA HIS A 28 -8.32 -0.74 -67.45
C HIS A 28 -8.69 -1.47 -68.76
N GLN A 29 -7.76 -1.77 -69.67
CA GLN A 29 -8.07 -2.45 -70.95
C GLN A 29 -7.94 -3.98 -70.90
N LEU A 30 -7.73 -4.57 -69.73
CA LEU A 30 -7.57 -6.03 -69.58
C LEU A 30 -8.89 -6.81 -69.53
N GLU A 31 -10.02 -6.15 -69.20
CA GLU A 31 -11.36 -6.76 -69.16
C GLU A 31 -12.06 -6.79 -70.53
N ASP A 32 -11.84 -5.77 -71.38
CA ASP A 32 -12.70 -5.50 -72.55
C ASP A 32 -12.29 -6.12 -73.89
N ARG A 33 -11.16 -6.85 -73.99
CA ARG A 33 -10.87 -7.63 -75.20
C ARG A 33 -11.54 -9.00 -75.13
N LEU A 34 -12.84 -9.00 -75.46
CA LEU A 34 -13.64 -10.18 -75.74
C LEU A 34 -12.86 -11.21 -76.57
N PHE A 35 -12.81 -12.43 -76.06
CA PHE A 35 -12.19 -13.61 -76.66
C PHE A 35 -12.65 -13.84 -78.11
N LEU A 36 -11.71 -13.82 -79.05
CA LEU A 36 -11.76 -14.74 -80.18
C LEU A 36 -11.05 -16.02 -79.73
N LYS A 37 -11.81 -17.05 -79.35
CA LYS A 37 -11.25 -18.38 -78.98
C LYS A 37 -10.31 -18.91 -80.07
N GLU A 38 -10.60 -18.56 -81.32
CA GLU A 38 -9.81 -18.92 -82.51
C GLU A 38 -8.40 -18.32 -82.47
N GLU A 39 -8.23 -17.02 -82.18
CA GLU A 39 -6.92 -16.37 -82.04
C GLU A 39 -6.09 -16.96 -80.89
N PHE A 40 -6.74 -17.40 -79.80
CA PHE A 40 -6.07 -18.05 -78.67
C PHE A 40 -5.54 -19.44 -79.05
N TYR A 41 -6.33 -20.26 -79.75
CA TYR A 41 -5.90 -21.59 -80.19
C TYR A 41 -4.81 -21.51 -81.27
N GLU A 42 -4.88 -20.54 -82.19
CA GLU A 42 -3.83 -20.28 -83.18
C GLU A 42 -2.51 -19.86 -82.51
N ALA A 43 -2.56 -18.97 -81.52
CA ALA A 43 -1.40 -18.60 -80.73
C ALA A 43 -0.82 -19.79 -79.95
N VAL A 44 -1.66 -20.61 -79.32
CA VAL A 44 -1.23 -21.81 -78.57
C VAL A 44 -0.61 -22.85 -79.50
N GLN A 45 -1.18 -23.12 -80.67
CA GLN A 45 -0.63 -24.05 -81.65
C GLN A 45 0.72 -23.56 -82.22
N PHE A 46 0.85 -22.25 -82.46
CA PHE A 46 2.11 -21.64 -82.89
C PHE A 46 3.19 -21.75 -81.81
N ILE A 47 2.84 -21.47 -80.55
CA ILE A 47 3.77 -21.55 -79.42
C ILE A 47 4.20 -23.00 -79.14
N LYS A 48 3.30 -23.98 -79.30
CA LYS A 48 3.63 -25.42 -79.25
C LYS A 48 4.59 -25.83 -80.39
N LYS A 49 4.33 -25.38 -81.62
CA LYS A 49 5.21 -25.66 -82.78
C LYS A 49 6.62 -25.12 -82.59
N MET A 50 6.79 -24.00 -81.88
CA MET A 50 8.08 -23.33 -81.67
C MET A 50 8.78 -23.70 -80.35
N ASN A 51 8.17 -24.52 -79.50
CA ASN A 51 8.70 -24.91 -78.18
C ASN A 51 9.05 -23.72 -77.24
N LEU A 52 8.38 -22.57 -77.41
CA LEU A 52 8.62 -21.32 -76.68
C LEU A 52 7.78 -21.18 -75.40
N VAL A 53 7.08 -22.23 -75.01
CA VAL A 53 6.05 -22.20 -73.97
C VAL A 53 6.63 -21.74 -72.60
N HIS A 54 7.79 -22.27 -72.21
CA HIS A 54 8.48 -21.92 -70.96
C HIS A 54 8.97 -20.48 -70.90
N GLN A 55 9.46 -19.95 -72.02
CA GLN A 55 10.00 -18.59 -72.09
C GLN A 55 8.89 -17.55 -71.99
N ILE A 56 7.75 -17.81 -72.63
CA ILE A 56 6.57 -16.92 -72.58
C ILE A 56 5.99 -16.90 -71.16
N GLN A 57 5.87 -18.05 -70.48
CA GLN A 57 5.42 -18.10 -69.10
C GLN A 57 6.32 -17.29 -68.15
N LYS A 58 7.65 -17.49 -68.22
CA LYS A 58 8.62 -16.73 -67.41
C LYS A 58 8.60 -15.24 -67.74
N PHE A 59 8.41 -14.89 -69.00
CA PHE A 59 8.35 -13.49 -69.43
C PHE A 59 7.10 -12.78 -68.92
N ILE A 60 5.93 -13.46 -68.94
CA ILE A 60 4.69 -12.89 -68.40
C ILE A 60 4.80 -12.72 -66.88
N ILE A 61 5.33 -13.70 -66.15
CA ILE A 61 5.54 -13.59 -64.70
C ILE A 61 6.49 -12.43 -64.37
N ARG A 62 7.62 -12.30 -65.10
CA ARG A 62 8.57 -11.20 -64.90
C ARG A 62 7.97 -9.82 -65.21
N LYS A 63 7.08 -9.73 -66.20
CA LYS A 63 6.34 -8.49 -66.52
C LYS A 63 5.29 -8.17 -65.46
N ILE A 64 4.62 -9.17 -64.89
CA ILE A 64 3.71 -9.00 -63.76
C ILE A 64 4.49 -8.49 -62.53
N GLU A 65 5.63 -9.10 -62.19
CA GLU A 65 6.50 -8.65 -61.10
C GLU A 65 7.00 -7.21 -61.30
N LYS A 66 7.40 -6.87 -62.53
CA LYS A 66 7.85 -5.52 -62.87
C LYS A 66 6.73 -4.49 -62.69
N ARG A 67 5.53 -4.79 -63.20
CA ARG A 67 4.36 -3.90 -63.05
C ARG A 67 3.91 -3.75 -61.60
N LEU A 68 3.98 -4.83 -60.81
CA LEU A 68 3.70 -4.77 -59.38
C LEU A 68 4.68 -3.87 -58.63
N ARG A 69 5.97 -3.91 -58.99
CA ARG A 69 7.03 -3.12 -58.35
C ARG A 69 7.04 -1.65 -58.77
N ASP A 70 6.80 -1.38 -60.05
CA ASP A 70 7.00 -0.05 -60.63
C ASP A 70 5.71 0.81 -60.59
N ILE A 71 4.52 0.19 -60.60
CA ILE A 71 3.24 0.89 -60.71
C ILE A 71 2.38 0.65 -59.45
N VAL A 72 2.02 -0.60 -59.20
CA VAL A 72 0.99 -0.93 -58.18
C VAL A 72 1.44 -0.63 -56.75
N ALA A 73 2.67 -1.01 -56.38
CA ALA A 73 3.16 -0.76 -55.03
C ALA A 73 3.44 0.73 -54.75
N PRO A 74 4.10 1.51 -55.63
CA PRO A 74 4.26 2.95 -55.43
C PRO A 74 2.93 3.72 -55.40
N GLU A 75 1.95 3.35 -56.24
CA GLU A 75 0.61 3.95 -56.21
C GLU A 75 -0.07 3.70 -54.87
N PHE A 76 -0.04 2.47 -54.36
CA PHE A 76 -0.57 2.14 -53.03
C PHE A 76 0.13 2.92 -51.91
N TRP A 77 1.46 2.99 -51.92
CA TRP A 77 2.22 3.69 -50.86
C TRP A 77 2.07 5.22 -50.92
N SER A 78 1.74 5.79 -52.08
CA SER A 78 1.51 7.23 -52.24
C SER A 78 0.35 7.77 -51.41
N TYR A 79 -0.65 6.92 -51.12
CA TYR A 79 -1.79 7.27 -50.27
C TYR A 79 -1.41 7.50 -48.81
N PHE A 80 -0.21 7.08 -48.40
CA PHE A 80 0.29 7.17 -47.02
C PHE A 80 1.31 8.29 -46.82
N SER A 81 1.70 9.02 -47.87
CA SER A 81 2.82 9.98 -47.83
C SER A 81 2.46 11.39 -47.34
N ASN A 82 1.19 11.67 -47.00
CA ASN A 82 0.73 13.01 -46.57
C ASN A 82 -0.27 12.91 -45.39
N ASN A 83 0.21 13.03 -44.15
CA ASN A 83 -0.64 13.08 -42.95
C ASN A 83 -0.53 14.44 -42.22
N GLU A 84 -1.41 15.39 -42.57
CA GLU A 84 -1.67 16.59 -41.73
C GLU A 84 -3.16 16.74 -41.35
N GLN A 85 -4.04 15.78 -41.67
CA GLN A 85 -5.48 15.87 -41.32
C GLN A 85 -6.02 14.55 -40.74
N ASP A 86 -6.14 14.50 -39.42
CA ASP A 86 -6.54 13.33 -38.61
C ASP A 86 -7.89 12.69 -38.99
N ASN A 87 -8.81 13.43 -39.62
CA ASN A 87 -10.17 12.94 -39.91
C ASN A 87 -10.34 12.26 -41.29
N LYS A 88 -9.30 12.17 -42.11
CA LYS A 88 -9.38 11.53 -43.46
C LYS A 88 -8.75 10.15 -43.53
N GLY A 89 -8.10 9.68 -42.46
CA GLY A 89 -7.41 8.38 -42.43
C GLY A 89 -8.32 7.20 -42.81
N PHE A 90 -9.60 7.24 -42.42
CA PHE A 90 -10.55 6.17 -42.73
C PHE A 90 -10.82 6.02 -44.24
N GLN A 91 -11.10 7.13 -44.91
CA GLN A 91 -11.38 7.15 -46.36
C GLN A 91 -10.12 6.92 -47.19
N GLN A 92 -8.97 7.43 -46.73
CA GLN A 92 -7.69 7.22 -47.39
C GLN A 92 -7.30 5.74 -47.40
N PHE A 93 -7.46 5.04 -46.27
CA PHE A 93 -7.18 3.61 -46.20
C PHE A 93 -8.15 2.80 -47.06
N TYR A 94 -9.46 3.12 -47.02
CA TYR A 94 -10.46 2.47 -47.86
C TYR A 94 -10.12 2.60 -49.36
N ASN A 95 -9.85 3.82 -49.82
CA ASN A 95 -9.53 4.10 -51.23
C ASN A 95 -8.22 3.42 -51.66
N ALA A 96 -7.20 3.41 -50.79
CA ALA A 96 -5.94 2.73 -51.07
C ALA A 96 -6.14 1.22 -51.24
N VAL A 97 -6.95 0.58 -50.39
CA VAL A 97 -7.27 -0.85 -50.48
C VAL A 97 -8.16 -1.16 -51.69
N GLU A 98 -9.07 -0.27 -52.07
CA GLU A 98 -9.90 -0.43 -53.26
C GLU A 98 -9.06 -0.40 -54.55
N CYS A 99 -8.19 0.59 -54.71
CA CYS A 99 -7.26 0.67 -55.84
C CYS A 99 -6.31 -0.54 -55.92
N LEU A 100 -5.85 -1.02 -54.75
CA LEU A 100 -5.02 -2.22 -54.66
C LEU A 100 -5.80 -3.46 -55.13
N TYR A 101 -7.05 -3.57 -54.72
CA TYR A 101 -7.90 -4.71 -55.03
C TYR A 101 -8.33 -4.77 -56.50
N ASP A 102 -8.61 -3.63 -57.12
CA ASP A 102 -8.89 -3.56 -58.56
C ASP A 102 -7.67 -3.97 -59.40
N SER A 103 -6.48 -3.52 -58.98
CA SER A 103 -5.22 -3.95 -59.57
C SER A 103 -4.99 -5.47 -59.39
N TYR A 104 -5.30 -6.01 -58.21
CA TYR A 104 -5.22 -7.45 -57.93
C TYR A 104 -6.18 -8.26 -58.82
N LYS A 105 -7.44 -7.86 -58.98
CA LYS A 105 -8.42 -8.54 -59.84
C LYS A 105 -7.99 -8.60 -61.30
N GLN A 106 -7.42 -7.51 -61.82
CA GLN A 106 -6.94 -7.46 -63.20
C GLN A 106 -5.72 -8.37 -63.42
N LEU A 107 -4.83 -8.46 -62.43
CA LEU A 107 -3.71 -9.40 -62.43
C LEU A 107 -4.17 -10.85 -62.24
N GLU A 108 -5.21 -11.09 -61.43
CA GLU A 108 -5.83 -12.40 -61.28
C GLU A 108 -6.47 -12.87 -62.59
N HIS A 109 -7.21 -12.01 -63.30
CA HIS A 109 -7.78 -12.33 -64.60
C HIS A 109 -6.69 -12.73 -65.61
N SER A 110 -5.55 -12.06 -65.55
CA SER A 110 -4.39 -12.36 -66.37
C SER A 110 -3.68 -13.67 -66.01
N MET A 111 -3.62 -14.01 -64.72
CA MET A 111 -3.11 -15.30 -64.25
C MET A 111 -4.07 -16.45 -64.55
N ARG A 112 -5.39 -16.21 -64.55
CA ARG A 112 -6.39 -17.18 -65.04
C ARG A 112 -6.24 -17.43 -66.54
N LYS A 113 -5.94 -16.39 -67.35
CA LYS A 113 -5.58 -16.56 -68.77
C LYS A 113 -4.33 -17.42 -68.95
N LEU A 114 -3.32 -17.22 -68.10
CA LEU A 114 -2.13 -18.07 -68.05
C LEU A 114 -2.42 -19.50 -67.60
N ASP A 115 -3.39 -19.71 -66.72
CA ASP A 115 -3.78 -21.05 -66.26
C ASP A 115 -4.50 -21.83 -67.37
N ILE A 116 -5.41 -21.18 -68.10
CA ILE A 116 -6.02 -21.75 -69.31
C ILE A 116 -4.96 -22.06 -70.36
N PHE A 117 -3.93 -21.21 -70.49
CA PHE A 117 -2.79 -21.44 -71.37
C PHE A 117 -1.94 -22.64 -70.91
N ARG A 118 -1.69 -22.80 -69.60
CA ARG A 118 -0.97 -23.97 -69.04
C ARG A 118 -1.75 -25.27 -69.25
N GLN A 119 -3.06 -25.25 -69.04
CA GLN A 119 -3.95 -26.39 -69.30
C GLN A 119 -3.96 -26.75 -70.80
N ALA A 120 -3.99 -25.76 -71.69
CA ALA A 120 -3.92 -25.98 -73.12
C ALA A 120 -2.53 -26.44 -73.62
N THR A 121 -1.46 -26.18 -72.86
CA THR A 121 -0.07 -26.49 -73.24
C THR A 121 0.56 -27.67 -72.52
N GLU A 122 -0.13 -28.29 -71.56
CA GLU A 122 0.35 -29.45 -70.77
C GLU A 122 1.68 -29.19 -70.05
N LEU A 123 1.88 -27.98 -69.51
CA LEU A 123 3.09 -27.60 -68.79
C LEU A 123 2.99 -27.74 -67.26
N GLU A 124 3.77 -28.67 -66.70
CA GLU A 124 3.82 -28.98 -65.26
C GLU A 124 4.83 -28.15 -64.43
N GLU A 125 5.56 -27.18 -65.01
CA GLU A 125 6.60 -26.45 -64.26
C GLU A 125 6.06 -25.63 -63.07
N LEU A 126 6.71 -25.78 -61.91
CA LEU A 126 6.40 -25.02 -60.69
C LEU A 126 6.76 -23.54 -60.87
N VAL A 127 5.80 -22.64 -60.65
CA VAL A 127 6.08 -21.20 -60.58
C VAL A 127 6.35 -20.86 -59.12
N ASN A 128 7.55 -20.39 -58.81
CA ASN A 128 7.98 -20.01 -57.45
C ASN A 128 7.60 -21.04 -56.38
N SER A 129 7.85 -22.33 -56.67
CA SER A 129 7.62 -23.48 -55.77
C SER A 129 6.16 -23.92 -55.57
N GLU A 130 5.20 -23.34 -56.29
CA GLU A 130 3.78 -23.70 -56.16
C GLU A 130 3.16 -24.24 -57.47
N LYS A 131 2.24 -25.21 -57.30
CA LYS A 131 1.49 -25.83 -58.41
C LYS A 131 0.34 -24.94 -58.92
N CYS A 132 -0.23 -24.10 -58.06
CA CYS A 132 -1.35 -23.21 -58.40
C CYS A 132 -0.86 -21.78 -58.63
N LEU A 133 -1.10 -21.24 -59.83
CA LEU A 133 -0.72 -19.88 -60.21
C LEU A 133 -1.35 -18.80 -59.31
N ASN A 134 -2.54 -19.04 -58.75
CA ASN A 134 -3.21 -18.10 -57.85
C ASN A 134 -2.50 -17.95 -56.50
N LYS A 135 -1.93 -19.04 -55.95
CA LYS A 135 -1.14 -18.96 -54.71
C LYS A 135 0.21 -18.29 -54.99
N ALA A 136 0.81 -18.57 -56.16
CA ALA A 136 2.05 -17.95 -56.57
C ALA A 136 1.90 -16.44 -56.77
N LEU A 137 0.76 -16.00 -57.33
CA LEU A 137 0.42 -14.58 -57.43
C LEU A 137 0.27 -13.94 -56.04
N LYS A 138 -0.42 -14.59 -55.09
CA LYS A 138 -0.54 -14.08 -53.72
C LYS A 138 0.81 -13.94 -53.02
N LEU A 139 1.72 -14.90 -53.20
CA LEU A 139 3.08 -14.83 -52.66
C LEU A 139 3.91 -13.71 -53.30
N ILE A 140 3.87 -13.58 -54.62
CA ILE A 140 4.56 -12.50 -55.35
C ILE A 140 4.04 -11.14 -54.87
N PHE A 141 2.72 -11.00 -54.78
CA PHE A 141 2.05 -9.77 -54.35
C PHE A 141 2.46 -9.37 -52.92
N LYS A 142 2.43 -10.34 -51.99
CA LYS A 142 2.89 -10.15 -50.61
C LYS A 142 4.36 -9.74 -50.54
N ALA A 143 5.23 -10.43 -51.27
CA ALA A 143 6.66 -10.16 -51.27
C ALA A 143 6.99 -8.77 -51.84
N THR A 144 6.33 -8.37 -52.95
CA THR A 144 6.58 -7.06 -53.56
C THR A 144 6.11 -5.91 -52.69
N LEU A 145 4.93 -6.01 -52.08
CA LEU A 145 4.40 -4.95 -51.22
C LEU A 145 5.23 -4.78 -49.94
N LEU A 146 5.59 -5.88 -49.28
CA LEU A 146 6.41 -5.83 -48.06
C LEU A 146 7.85 -5.38 -48.32
N SER A 147 8.37 -5.55 -49.54
CA SER A 147 9.72 -5.08 -49.90
C SER A 147 9.84 -3.55 -50.01
N GLN A 148 8.72 -2.84 -50.17
CA GLN A 148 8.65 -1.38 -50.32
C GLN A 148 7.88 -0.72 -49.17
N LEU A 149 7.95 -1.31 -47.97
CA LEU A 149 7.19 -0.87 -46.81
C LEU A 149 7.56 0.58 -46.41
N ASN A 150 6.56 1.47 -46.41
CA ASN A 150 6.68 2.79 -45.79
C ASN A 150 6.54 2.65 -44.25
N LEU A 151 7.01 3.61 -43.44
CA LEU A 151 6.85 3.58 -41.98
C LEU A 151 5.53 4.25 -41.53
N ASP A 152 5.01 5.21 -42.30
CA ASP A 152 3.88 6.06 -41.90
C ASP A 152 2.50 5.39 -42.01
N TYR A 153 2.42 4.21 -42.64
CA TYR A 153 1.15 3.48 -42.82
C TYR A 153 0.54 3.01 -41.49
N GLN A 154 1.36 2.80 -40.46
CA GLN A 154 0.89 2.26 -39.18
C GLN A 154 -0.10 3.21 -38.49
N THR A 155 0.13 4.53 -38.58
CA THR A 155 -0.72 5.55 -37.97
C THR A 155 -2.09 5.61 -38.65
N THR A 156 -2.12 5.58 -39.98
CA THR A 156 -3.37 5.56 -40.76
C THR A 156 -4.16 4.28 -40.54
N VAL A 157 -3.49 3.13 -40.49
CA VAL A 157 -4.12 1.85 -40.19
C VAL A 157 -4.67 1.85 -38.76
N MET A 158 -3.90 2.36 -37.80
CA MET A 158 -4.34 2.50 -36.40
C MET A 158 -5.60 3.38 -36.31
N SER A 159 -5.64 4.54 -36.97
CA SER A 159 -6.82 5.42 -36.98
C SER A 159 -8.07 4.75 -37.61
N PHE A 160 -7.90 3.93 -38.64
CA PHE A 160 -8.99 3.23 -39.32
C PHE A 160 -9.61 2.17 -38.40
N TYR A 161 -8.78 1.33 -37.78
CA TYR A 161 -9.25 0.28 -36.88
C TYR A 161 -9.70 0.83 -35.52
N GLU A 162 -9.13 1.93 -35.04
CA GLU A 162 -9.56 2.59 -33.79
C GLU A 162 -10.95 3.20 -33.96
N SER A 163 -11.20 3.87 -35.09
CA SER A 163 -12.52 4.40 -35.42
C SER A 163 -13.57 3.29 -35.53
N ALA A 164 -13.19 2.12 -36.06
CA ALA A 164 -14.07 0.96 -36.16
C ALA A 164 -14.38 0.35 -34.79
N LEU A 165 -13.36 0.20 -33.93
CA LEU A 165 -13.52 -0.37 -32.59
C LEU A 165 -14.39 0.53 -31.70
N ARG A 166 -14.19 1.86 -31.74
CA ARG A 166 -15.02 2.83 -31.02
C ARG A 166 -16.48 2.89 -31.52
N MET A 167 -16.75 2.50 -32.76
CA MET A 167 -18.13 2.39 -33.25
C MET A 167 -18.83 1.11 -32.79
N GLU A 168 -18.06 0.06 -32.46
CA GLU A 168 -18.61 -1.20 -31.94
C GLU A 168 -18.77 -1.18 -30.41
N ASP A 169 -17.98 -0.37 -29.71
CA ASP A 169 -18.17 -0.09 -28.29
C ASP A 169 -19.32 0.91 -28.05
N LEU A 170 -20.52 0.37 -27.82
CA LEU A 170 -21.73 1.15 -27.54
C LEU A 170 -21.73 1.86 -26.18
N ASP A 171 -20.82 1.50 -25.26
CA ASP A 171 -20.78 2.01 -23.89
C ASP A 171 -19.98 3.33 -23.77
N GLU A 172 -19.31 3.79 -24.84
CA GLU A 172 -18.59 5.07 -24.86
C GLU A 172 -19.48 6.32 -24.94
N GLY A 173 -20.81 6.18 -24.94
CA GLY A 173 -21.72 7.31 -24.81
C GLY A 173 -21.70 8.22 -26.04
N TYR A 174 -22.10 7.68 -27.19
CA TYR A 174 -22.36 8.49 -28.37
C TYR A 174 -23.87 8.69 -28.53
N ASN A 175 -24.26 9.94 -28.80
CA ASN A 175 -25.64 10.38 -29.09
C ASN A 175 -26.16 9.82 -30.44
N GLY A 176 -25.97 8.52 -30.68
CA GLY A 176 -26.40 7.85 -31.91
C GLY A 176 -25.78 8.39 -33.19
N GLN A 177 -24.63 9.08 -33.15
CA GLN A 177 -23.96 9.64 -34.33
C GLN A 177 -22.68 8.87 -34.70
N CYS A 178 -22.47 8.64 -35.99
CA CYS A 178 -21.32 7.93 -36.54
C CYS A 178 -20.06 8.80 -36.43
N ILE A 179 -19.00 8.32 -35.80
CA ILE A 179 -17.74 9.07 -35.58
C ILE A 179 -17.08 9.50 -36.91
N ILE A 180 -17.32 8.73 -37.98
CA ILE A 180 -16.66 8.91 -39.28
C ILE A 180 -17.43 9.87 -40.21
N CYS A 181 -18.77 9.84 -40.21
CA CYS A 181 -19.58 10.67 -41.11
C CYS A 181 -20.55 11.63 -40.40
N SER A 182 -20.57 11.63 -39.07
CA SER A 182 -21.45 12.45 -38.20
C SER A 182 -22.95 12.30 -38.47
N GLN A 183 -23.39 11.26 -39.19
CA GLN A 183 -24.81 10.92 -39.42
C GLN A 183 -25.33 9.99 -38.33
N GLU A 184 -26.65 9.94 -38.13
CA GLU A 184 -27.27 8.99 -37.20
C GLU A 184 -26.88 7.54 -37.54
N SER A 185 -26.58 6.72 -36.53
CA SER A 185 -25.98 5.38 -36.63
C SER A 185 -26.77 4.41 -37.51
N LEU A 186 -28.09 4.63 -37.65
CA LEU A 186 -28.99 3.87 -38.53
C LEU A 186 -28.79 4.14 -40.03
N HIS A 187 -28.16 5.26 -40.40
CA HIS A 187 -27.94 5.67 -41.79
C HIS A 187 -26.47 5.63 -42.21
N CYS A 188 -25.56 5.22 -41.32
CA CYS A 188 -24.13 5.17 -41.59
C CYS A 188 -23.73 3.86 -42.31
N ASN A 189 -23.18 3.97 -43.53
CA ASN A 189 -22.61 2.83 -44.28
C ASN A 189 -21.14 2.50 -43.92
N CYS A 190 -20.55 3.21 -42.95
CA CYS A 190 -19.12 3.06 -42.63
C CYS A 190 -18.75 1.66 -42.12
N MET A 191 -19.65 0.98 -41.41
CA MET A 191 -19.41 -0.40 -40.96
C MET A 191 -19.43 -1.41 -42.11
N ASN A 192 -20.24 -1.16 -43.16
CA ASN A 192 -20.23 -1.98 -44.38
C ASN A 192 -18.93 -1.76 -45.18
N LEU A 193 -18.46 -0.52 -45.28
CA LEU A 193 -17.17 -0.16 -45.89
C LEU A 193 -16.00 -0.84 -45.15
N PHE A 194 -16.06 -0.91 -43.81
CA PHE A 194 -15.08 -1.63 -42.99
C PHE A 194 -15.06 -3.14 -43.30
N LYS A 195 -16.22 -3.80 -43.30
CA LYS A 195 -16.35 -5.22 -43.65
C LYS A 195 -15.88 -5.52 -45.08
N GLU A 196 -16.19 -4.63 -46.02
CA GLU A 196 -15.73 -4.76 -47.40
C GLU A 196 -14.21 -4.65 -47.53
N THR A 197 -13.59 -3.72 -46.80
CA THR A 197 -12.13 -3.55 -46.77
C THR A 197 -11.44 -4.80 -46.23
N ASN A 198 -11.94 -5.34 -45.11
CA ASN A 198 -11.38 -6.56 -44.51
C ASN A 198 -11.56 -7.78 -45.42
N ARG A 199 -12.69 -7.89 -46.14
CA ARG A 199 -12.89 -8.93 -47.16
C ARG A 199 -11.88 -8.78 -48.30
N LYS A 200 -11.69 -7.58 -48.85
CA LYS A 200 -10.71 -7.30 -49.91
C LYS A 200 -9.29 -7.67 -49.46
N LEU A 201 -8.89 -7.29 -48.25
CA LEU A 201 -7.57 -7.64 -47.66
C LEU A 201 -7.41 -9.14 -47.39
N GLY A 202 -8.47 -9.82 -46.98
CA GLY A 202 -8.52 -11.26 -46.76
C GLY A 202 -8.34 -12.05 -48.06
N GLU A 203 -9.05 -11.68 -49.13
CA GLU A 203 -8.92 -12.32 -50.45
C GLU A 203 -7.48 -12.22 -51.00
N MET A 204 -6.83 -11.08 -50.77
CA MET A 204 -5.42 -10.82 -51.13
C MET A 204 -4.40 -11.46 -50.18
N THR A 205 -4.82 -12.08 -49.06
CA THR A 205 -3.95 -12.64 -48.00
C THR A 205 -2.98 -11.63 -47.37
N LEU A 206 -3.37 -10.35 -47.34
CA LEU A 206 -2.58 -9.23 -46.82
C LEU A 206 -3.01 -8.75 -45.43
N LEU A 207 -4.10 -9.31 -44.88
CA LEU A 207 -4.61 -8.94 -43.57
C LEU A 207 -3.59 -9.17 -42.44
N GLU A 208 -3.07 -10.40 -42.30
CA GLU A 208 -2.09 -10.75 -41.25
C GLU A 208 -0.77 -9.95 -41.35
N PRO A 209 -0.12 -9.86 -42.54
CA PRO A 209 1.20 -9.22 -42.65
C PRO A 209 1.17 -7.70 -42.52
N LEU A 210 0.08 -7.04 -42.94
CA LEU A 210 -0.03 -5.58 -42.90
C LEU A 210 -0.67 -5.10 -41.60
N VAL A 211 -1.69 -5.82 -41.11
CA VAL A 211 -2.60 -5.32 -40.07
C VAL A 211 -2.45 -6.06 -38.73
N GLY A 212 -1.94 -7.29 -38.71
CA GLY A 212 -1.91 -8.11 -37.49
C GLY A 212 -1.19 -7.45 -36.31
N GLN A 213 -0.03 -6.83 -36.55
CA GLN A 213 0.74 -6.14 -35.50
C GLN A 213 0.05 -4.86 -35.01
N THR A 214 -0.53 -4.07 -35.92
CA THR A 214 -1.24 -2.83 -35.56
C THR A 214 -2.52 -3.14 -34.78
N LEU A 215 -3.26 -4.18 -35.16
CA LEU A 215 -4.44 -4.66 -34.43
C LEU A 215 -4.08 -5.08 -33.01
N THR A 216 -3.03 -5.88 -32.86
CA THR A 216 -2.60 -6.37 -31.54
C THR A 216 -2.22 -5.22 -30.62
N ASN A 217 -1.45 -4.24 -31.11
CA ASN A 217 -1.07 -3.06 -30.34
C ASN A 217 -2.29 -2.18 -29.98
N LEU A 218 -3.22 -2.02 -30.92
CA LEU A 218 -4.45 -1.25 -30.71
C LEU A 218 -5.35 -1.91 -29.66
N ILE A 219 -5.56 -3.23 -29.75
CA ILE A 219 -6.35 -3.98 -28.76
C ILE A 219 -5.69 -3.87 -27.38
N TYR A 220 -4.38 -4.03 -27.28
CA TYR A 220 -3.67 -3.89 -26.01
C TYR A 220 -3.78 -2.48 -25.43
N GLY A 221 -3.63 -1.45 -26.27
CA GLY A 221 -3.83 -0.06 -25.87
C GLY A 221 -5.27 0.22 -25.41
N TYR A 222 -6.25 -0.28 -26.16
CA TYR A 222 -7.68 -0.07 -25.88
C TYR A 222 -8.13 -0.77 -24.61
N ILE A 223 -7.71 -2.03 -24.40
CA ILE A 223 -7.94 -2.74 -23.13
C ILE A 223 -7.34 -1.95 -21.97
N HIS A 224 -6.11 -1.44 -22.12
CA HIS A 224 -5.48 -0.66 -21.07
C HIS A 224 -6.23 0.64 -20.75
N SER A 225 -6.65 1.41 -21.76
CA SER A 225 -7.42 2.64 -21.56
C SER A 225 -8.81 2.38 -20.96
N HIS A 226 -9.47 1.32 -21.39
CA HIS A 226 -10.78 0.93 -20.86
C HIS A 226 -10.69 0.49 -19.38
N ILE A 227 -9.67 -0.32 -19.04
CA ILE A 227 -9.36 -0.66 -17.65
C ILE A 227 -9.12 0.63 -16.85
N GLN A 228 -8.27 1.54 -17.32
CA GLN A 228 -7.98 2.78 -16.59
C GLN A 228 -9.23 3.64 -16.38
N LYS A 229 -10.14 3.71 -17.34
CA LYS A 229 -11.39 4.49 -17.24
C LYS A 229 -12.35 3.91 -16.18
N ILE A 230 -12.53 2.59 -16.17
CA ILE A 230 -13.43 1.91 -15.23
C ILE A 230 -12.82 1.83 -13.83
N CYS A 231 -11.52 1.52 -13.76
CA CYS A 231 -10.83 1.16 -12.52
C CYS A 231 -10.28 2.35 -11.75
N LYS A 232 -10.36 3.57 -12.29
CA LYS A 232 -9.86 4.75 -11.60
C LYS A 232 -10.77 5.11 -10.43
N ASP A 233 -10.20 5.05 -9.23
CA ASP A 233 -10.77 5.53 -7.97
C ASP A 233 -12.12 4.89 -7.57
N SER A 234 -12.41 3.69 -8.11
CA SER A 234 -13.58 2.88 -7.74
C SER A 234 -13.14 1.51 -7.25
N PHE A 235 -13.45 1.20 -5.98
CA PHE A 235 -13.05 -0.04 -5.31
C PHE A 235 -14.23 -0.83 -4.73
N ASP A 236 -15.43 -0.25 -4.73
CA ASP A 236 -16.63 -0.79 -4.08
C ASP A 236 -17.33 -1.91 -4.87
N SER A 237 -16.84 -2.24 -6.06
CA SER A 237 -17.47 -3.26 -6.92
C SER A 237 -16.46 -4.14 -7.62
N SER A 238 -16.85 -5.39 -7.88
CA SER A 238 -16.04 -6.34 -8.65
C SER A 238 -16.15 -6.00 -10.14
N PHE A 239 -15.03 -5.85 -10.83
CA PHE A 239 -15.02 -5.50 -12.25
C PHE A 239 -14.58 -6.66 -13.16
N VAL A 240 -14.04 -7.75 -12.62
CA VAL A 240 -13.51 -8.87 -13.41
C VAL A 240 -14.59 -9.46 -14.33
N SER A 241 -15.79 -9.74 -13.81
CA SER A 241 -16.86 -10.34 -14.61
C SER A 241 -17.42 -9.38 -15.69
N THR A 242 -17.45 -8.08 -15.42
CA THR A 242 -17.86 -7.05 -16.38
C THR A 242 -16.83 -6.91 -17.50
N LEU A 243 -15.53 -6.92 -17.16
CA LEU A 243 -14.44 -6.86 -18.12
C LEU A 243 -14.36 -8.11 -19.00
N GLU A 244 -14.61 -9.31 -18.45
CA GLU A 244 -14.69 -10.54 -19.24
C GLU A 244 -15.86 -10.49 -20.24
N LYS A 245 -17.05 -10.06 -19.80
CA LYS A 245 -18.21 -9.90 -20.67
C LYS A 245 -17.95 -8.87 -21.76
N TRP A 246 -17.37 -7.72 -21.42
CA TRP A 246 -17.01 -6.68 -22.38
C TRP A 246 -15.97 -7.16 -23.40
N LEU A 247 -14.94 -7.89 -22.95
CA LEU A 247 -13.94 -8.46 -23.85
C LEU A 247 -14.61 -9.43 -24.86
N GLN A 248 -15.54 -10.24 -24.38
CA GLN A 248 -16.31 -11.16 -25.23
C GLN A 248 -17.27 -10.45 -26.17
N SER A 249 -17.98 -9.42 -25.70
CA SER A 249 -19.03 -8.75 -26.48
C SER A 249 -18.51 -7.73 -27.47
N VAL A 250 -17.40 -7.06 -27.17
CA VAL A 250 -16.85 -5.96 -28.01
C VAL A 250 -15.63 -6.46 -28.76
N VAL A 251 -14.55 -6.81 -28.05
CA VAL A 251 -13.25 -7.08 -28.68
C VAL A 251 -13.25 -8.40 -29.47
N LEU A 252 -13.80 -9.48 -28.92
CA LEU A 252 -13.86 -10.77 -29.62
C LEU A 252 -14.87 -10.78 -30.76
N ASN A 253 -16.00 -10.09 -30.62
CA ASN A 253 -16.95 -9.93 -31.72
C ASN A 253 -16.36 -9.10 -32.86
N TRP A 254 -15.68 -7.99 -32.55
CA TRP A 254 -14.98 -7.18 -33.55
C TRP A 254 -13.86 -7.97 -34.24
N LEU A 255 -13.06 -8.74 -33.49
CA LEU A 255 -12.06 -9.65 -34.05
C LEU A 255 -12.69 -10.71 -34.95
N ARG A 256 -13.82 -11.29 -34.54
CA ARG A 256 -14.56 -12.22 -35.38
C ARG A 256 -15.01 -11.55 -36.68
N ASP A 257 -15.51 -10.32 -36.63
CA ASP A 257 -15.92 -9.55 -37.80
C ASP A 257 -14.76 -9.20 -38.74
N ILE A 258 -13.52 -9.05 -38.24
CA ILE A 258 -12.33 -8.84 -39.06
C ILE A 258 -11.87 -10.13 -39.75
N TYR A 259 -11.84 -11.25 -39.03
CA TYR A 259 -11.28 -12.51 -39.52
C TYR A 259 -12.31 -13.46 -40.19
N CYS A 260 -13.62 -13.18 -40.14
CA CYS A 260 -14.68 -14.01 -40.75
C CYS A 260 -14.79 -13.92 -42.29
N PHE A 261 -13.71 -13.61 -43.01
CA PHE A 261 -13.73 -13.53 -44.48
C PHE A 261 -13.68 -14.90 -45.18
N ASP A 262 -13.31 -15.99 -44.49
CA ASP A 262 -13.20 -17.33 -45.07
C ASP A 262 -13.85 -18.39 -44.16
N SER A 263 -14.91 -19.02 -44.64
CA SER A 263 -15.67 -20.07 -43.93
C SER A 263 -14.94 -21.43 -43.87
N SER A 264 -13.66 -21.49 -44.24
CA SER A 264 -12.87 -22.72 -44.28
C SER A 264 -12.06 -22.97 -42.99
N THR A 265 -12.74 -23.50 -41.97
CA THR A 265 -12.31 -24.55 -41.01
C THR A 265 -10.88 -24.61 -40.42
N SER A 266 -10.11 -23.53 -40.36
CA SER A 266 -8.81 -23.51 -39.62
C SER A 266 -8.60 -22.29 -38.71
N ILE A 267 -9.55 -21.35 -38.70
CA ILE A 267 -9.45 -20.09 -37.95
C ILE A 267 -10.00 -20.22 -36.52
N SER A 268 -10.88 -21.20 -36.24
CA SER A 268 -11.49 -21.39 -34.92
C SER A 268 -10.48 -21.69 -33.81
N ASP A 269 -9.51 -22.55 -34.09
CA ASP A 269 -8.50 -22.96 -33.09
C ASP A 269 -7.51 -21.82 -32.81
N SER A 270 -7.14 -21.08 -33.85
CA SER A 270 -6.31 -19.88 -33.71
C SER A 270 -7.05 -18.78 -32.94
N MET A 271 -8.35 -18.59 -33.21
CA MET A 271 -9.20 -17.64 -32.48
C MET A 271 -9.32 -18.00 -31.00
N GLY A 272 -9.48 -19.29 -30.66
CA GLY A 272 -9.48 -19.74 -29.26
C GLY A 272 -8.14 -19.54 -28.55
N MET A 273 -7.01 -19.63 -29.26
CA MET A 273 -5.70 -19.27 -28.72
C MET A 273 -5.54 -17.76 -28.52
N PHE A 274 -6.06 -16.94 -29.43
CA PHE A 274 -6.06 -15.48 -29.30
C PHE A 274 -6.96 -15.03 -28.15
N GLU A 275 -8.15 -15.62 -28.00
CA GLU A 275 -9.05 -15.38 -26.87
C GLU A 275 -8.34 -15.63 -25.53
N LYS A 276 -7.69 -16.79 -25.37
CA LYS A 276 -6.93 -17.10 -24.16
C LYS A 276 -5.79 -16.10 -23.90
N LYS A 277 -5.09 -15.66 -24.95
CA LYS A 277 -4.03 -14.65 -24.83
C LYS A 277 -4.58 -13.29 -24.42
N LEU A 278 -5.72 -12.87 -24.96
CA LEU A 278 -6.38 -11.61 -24.62
C LEU A 278 -6.93 -11.63 -23.21
N VAL A 279 -7.55 -12.72 -22.78
CA VAL A 279 -8.01 -12.92 -21.40
C VAL A 279 -6.82 -12.87 -20.44
N ASN A 280 -5.71 -13.55 -20.73
CA ASN A 280 -4.51 -13.47 -19.89
C ASN A 280 -3.92 -12.04 -19.86
N PHE A 281 -3.93 -11.34 -21.00
CA PHE A 281 -3.49 -9.95 -21.08
C PHE A 281 -4.38 -9.00 -20.27
N LEU A 282 -5.70 -9.21 -20.30
CA LEU A 282 -6.69 -8.49 -19.50
C LEU A 282 -6.38 -8.67 -18.01
N TYR A 283 -6.22 -9.92 -17.56
CA TYR A 283 -5.86 -10.23 -16.18
C TYR A 283 -4.52 -9.61 -15.76
N ASN A 284 -3.50 -9.68 -16.61
CA ASN A 284 -2.19 -9.10 -16.34
C ASN A 284 -2.25 -7.56 -16.24
N SER A 285 -2.97 -6.92 -17.18
CA SER A 285 -3.14 -5.47 -17.20
C SER A 285 -3.96 -4.96 -16.03
N TYR A 286 -5.06 -5.64 -15.70
CA TYR A 286 -5.90 -5.34 -14.54
C TYR A 286 -5.12 -5.48 -13.22
N THR A 287 -4.40 -6.59 -13.06
CA THR A 287 -3.56 -6.83 -11.87
C THR A 287 -2.50 -5.76 -11.72
N LYS A 288 -1.84 -5.34 -12.80
CA LYS A 288 -0.84 -4.24 -12.75
C LYS A 288 -1.46 -2.92 -12.30
N THR A 289 -2.61 -2.53 -12.84
CA THR A 289 -3.32 -1.30 -12.45
C THR A 289 -3.72 -1.35 -10.98
N ARG A 290 -4.25 -2.49 -10.51
CA ARG A 290 -4.63 -2.68 -9.10
C ARG A 290 -3.43 -2.71 -8.16
N ILE A 291 -2.29 -3.27 -8.58
CA ILE A 291 -1.03 -3.20 -7.81
C ILE A 291 -0.59 -1.74 -7.64
N ASP A 292 -0.72 -0.90 -8.66
CA ASP A 292 -0.36 0.53 -8.58
C ASP A 292 -1.26 1.32 -7.62
N GLN A 293 -2.52 0.90 -7.49
CA GLN A 293 -3.50 1.49 -6.58
C GLN A 293 -3.57 0.79 -5.21
N LEU A 294 -2.81 -0.28 -4.99
CA LEU A 294 -2.98 -1.17 -3.84
C LEU A 294 -2.87 -0.46 -2.49
N PHE A 295 -2.01 0.56 -2.40
CA PHE A 295 -1.89 1.36 -1.18
C PHE A 295 -3.19 2.11 -0.84
N ASN A 296 -3.87 2.67 -1.85
CA ASN A 296 -5.15 3.36 -1.64
C ASN A 296 -6.26 2.34 -1.31
N ILE A 297 -6.27 1.18 -1.98
CA ILE A 297 -7.18 0.07 -1.68
C ILE A 297 -7.07 -0.34 -0.21
N ILE A 298 -5.85 -0.41 0.33
CA ILE A 298 -5.62 -0.76 1.73
C ILE A 298 -6.18 0.31 2.69
N ILE A 299 -6.02 1.60 2.38
CA ILE A 299 -6.50 2.69 3.25
C ILE A 299 -8.03 2.76 3.28
N GLU A 300 -8.70 2.49 2.15
CA GLU A 300 -10.15 2.54 2.03
C GLU A 300 -10.85 1.23 2.46
N TYR A 301 -10.11 0.29 3.05
CA TYR A 301 -10.68 -0.88 3.68
C TYR A 301 -11.55 -0.45 4.89
N PRO A 302 -12.81 -0.91 5.03
CA PRO A 302 -13.40 -2.13 4.46
C PRO A 302 -14.22 -1.98 3.16
N GLU A 303 -14.46 -0.76 2.66
CA GLU A 303 -15.30 -0.53 1.47
C GLU A 303 -14.67 -1.14 0.20
N SER A 304 -13.33 -1.19 0.16
CA SER A 304 -12.53 -1.73 -0.95
C SER A 304 -12.43 -3.27 -1.03
N LEU A 305 -13.19 -4.02 -0.21
CA LEU A 305 -13.15 -5.49 -0.15
C LEU A 305 -13.34 -6.18 -1.53
N PRO A 306 -14.29 -5.77 -2.39
CA PRO A 306 -14.48 -6.39 -3.70
C PRO A 306 -13.24 -6.28 -4.61
N ALA A 307 -12.50 -5.17 -4.53
CA ALA A 307 -11.27 -5.00 -5.30
C ALA A 307 -10.15 -5.95 -4.83
N LEU A 308 -10.11 -6.28 -3.54
CA LEU A 308 -9.17 -7.26 -2.97
C LEU A 308 -9.52 -8.69 -3.38
N GLU A 309 -10.81 -9.04 -3.40
CA GLU A 309 -11.29 -10.34 -3.89
C GLU A 309 -10.98 -10.53 -5.38
N ASP A 310 -11.16 -9.49 -6.18
CA ASP A 310 -10.76 -9.49 -7.59
C ASP A 310 -9.25 -9.74 -7.74
N LEU A 311 -8.43 -9.03 -6.96
CA LEU A 311 -6.98 -9.22 -6.98
C LEU A 311 -6.57 -10.63 -6.55
N ARG A 312 -7.27 -11.21 -5.55
CA ARG A 312 -7.08 -12.60 -5.10
C ARG A 312 -7.38 -13.61 -6.21
N LEU A 313 -8.37 -13.36 -7.07
CA LEU A 313 -8.66 -14.23 -8.22
C LEU A 313 -7.62 -14.08 -9.34
N CYS A 314 -7.08 -12.88 -9.51
CA CYS A 314 -6.14 -12.56 -10.59
C CYS A 314 -4.69 -12.99 -10.28
N LEU A 315 -4.26 -12.92 -9.01
CA LEU A 315 -2.87 -13.21 -8.61
C LEU A 315 -2.43 -14.66 -8.87
N PRO A 316 -3.22 -15.72 -8.64
CA PRO A 316 -2.82 -17.09 -8.97
C PRO A 316 -2.66 -17.33 -10.48
N ARG A 317 -3.34 -16.52 -11.30
CA ARG A 317 -3.29 -16.59 -12.77
C ARG A 317 -2.13 -15.78 -13.35
N THR A 318 -1.44 -14.98 -12.54
CA THR A 318 -0.39 -14.05 -12.98
C THR A 318 0.88 -14.21 -12.14
N ASP A 319 2.05 -14.19 -12.78
CA ASP A 319 3.34 -14.29 -12.07
C ASP A 319 3.80 -12.96 -11.42
N LEU A 320 2.86 -12.14 -10.91
CA LEU A 320 3.08 -10.75 -10.51
C LEU A 320 3.28 -10.53 -8.99
N LYS A 321 3.22 -11.59 -8.18
CA LYS A 321 3.49 -11.53 -6.72
C LYS A 321 4.77 -10.78 -6.31
N PRO A 322 5.95 -10.99 -6.95
CA PRO A 322 7.17 -10.27 -6.56
C PRO A 322 7.11 -8.78 -6.93
N MET A 323 6.42 -8.42 -8.01
CA MET A 323 6.19 -7.03 -8.40
C MET A 323 5.29 -6.32 -7.39
N LEU A 324 4.23 -7.00 -6.93
CA LEU A 324 3.34 -6.51 -5.89
C LEU A 324 4.10 -6.19 -4.61
N THR A 325 4.91 -7.14 -4.12
CA THR A 325 5.68 -7.00 -2.87
C THR A 325 6.62 -5.79 -2.93
N LYS A 326 7.41 -5.67 -4.01
CA LYS A 326 8.35 -4.55 -4.18
C LYS A 326 7.66 -3.20 -4.31
N LYS A 327 6.56 -3.12 -5.07
CA LYS A 327 5.81 -1.87 -5.25
C LYS A 327 5.13 -1.45 -3.95
N LEU A 328 4.55 -2.40 -3.22
CA LEU A 328 3.89 -2.12 -1.95
C LEU A 328 4.88 -1.68 -0.86
N GLN A 329 6.02 -2.38 -0.71
CA GLN A 329 7.09 -1.94 0.20
C GLN A 329 7.54 -0.51 -0.10
N LYS A 330 7.82 -0.20 -1.38
CA LYS A 330 8.19 1.14 -1.80
C LYS A 330 7.08 2.18 -1.53
N ALA A 331 5.82 1.81 -1.70
CA ALA A 331 4.69 2.69 -1.39
C ALA A 331 4.60 2.97 0.13
N MET A 332 4.80 1.96 0.98
CA MET A 332 4.82 2.12 2.43
C MET A 332 6.00 3.00 2.87
N GLU A 333 7.21 2.77 2.35
CA GLU A 333 8.40 3.59 2.66
C GLU A 333 8.22 5.06 2.25
N THR A 334 7.63 5.32 1.08
CA THR A 334 7.52 6.68 0.55
C THR A 334 6.36 7.48 1.12
N ARG A 335 5.24 6.83 1.48
CA ARG A 335 3.99 7.51 1.89
C ARG A 335 3.66 7.38 3.38
N LEU A 336 4.19 6.36 4.07
CA LEU A 336 3.79 6.04 5.45
C LEU A 336 4.96 6.11 6.44
N LEU A 337 6.14 5.59 6.05
CA LEU A 337 7.29 5.43 6.95
C LEU A 337 8.21 6.66 7.00
N HIS A 338 7.62 7.85 7.06
CA HIS A 338 8.37 9.09 7.22
C HIS A 338 8.05 9.81 8.54
N PRO A 339 9.00 10.55 9.13
CA PRO A 339 8.82 11.18 10.46
C PRO A 339 7.63 12.15 10.56
N GLY A 340 7.15 12.68 9.41
CA GLY A 340 5.99 13.57 9.37
C GLY A 340 4.63 12.89 9.61
N VAL A 341 4.52 11.56 9.62
CA VAL A 341 3.27 10.86 9.93
C VAL A 341 3.16 10.60 11.44
N SER A 342 1.98 10.86 12.00
CA SER A 342 1.68 10.54 13.38
C SER A 342 1.72 9.03 13.62
N THR A 343 2.17 8.61 14.80
CA THR A 343 2.20 7.20 15.20
C THR A 343 0.82 6.50 15.15
N PRO A 344 -0.31 7.11 15.55
CA PRO A 344 -1.62 6.47 15.43
C PRO A 344 -2.02 6.21 13.97
N ASP A 345 -1.75 7.12 13.04
CA ASP A 345 -2.08 6.93 11.62
C ASP A 345 -1.28 5.78 10.97
N VAL A 346 -0.02 5.62 11.41
CA VAL A 346 0.82 4.48 10.99
C VAL A 346 0.21 3.16 11.48
N LEU A 347 -0.32 3.13 12.71
CA LEU A 347 -0.94 1.94 13.30
C LEU A 347 -2.28 1.60 12.63
N THR A 348 -3.14 2.58 12.36
CA THR A 348 -4.42 2.36 11.66
C THR A 348 -4.20 1.81 10.26
N ALA A 349 -3.27 2.40 9.50
CA ALA A 349 -2.90 1.90 8.18
C ALA A 349 -2.24 0.51 8.26
N TYR A 350 -1.48 0.21 9.32
CA TYR A 350 -0.93 -1.12 9.55
C TYR A 350 -2.03 -2.16 9.80
N ILE A 351 -3.03 -1.84 10.63
CA ILE A 351 -4.18 -2.72 10.90
C ILE A 351 -4.98 -2.97 9.61
N ALA A 352 -5.26 -1.91 8.85
CA ALA A 352 -5.93 -2.02 7.56
C ALA A 352 -5.12 -2.89 6.59
N ALA A 353 -3.79 -2.70 6.52
CA ALA A 353 -2.91 -3.53 5.70
C ALA A 353 -2.95 -5.00 6.09
N ILE A 354 -2.99 -5.32 7.38
CA ILE A 354 -3.09 -6.71 7.86
C ILE A 354 -4.38 -7.34 7.38
N ARG A 355 -5.51 -6.65 7.58
CA ARG A 355 -6.84 -7.15 7.19
C ARG A 355 -6.92 -7.33 5.68
N SER A 356 -6.49 -6.34 4.91
CA SER A 356 -6.49 -6.41 3.44
C SER A 356 -5.57 -7.52 2.89
N LEU A 357 -4.35 -7.65 3.42
CA LEU A 357 -3.39 -8.67 2.96
C LEU A 357 -3.81 -10.09 3.38
N ARG A 358 -4.53 -10.25 4.49
CA ARG A 358 -5.10 -11.54 4.91
C ARG A 358 -6.21 -12.01 3.97
N VAL A 359 -7.02 -11.08 3.45
CA VAL A 359 -8.01 -11.39 2.39
C VAL A 359 -7.31 -11.81 1.11
N LEU A 360 -6.23 -11.11 0.74
CA LEU A 360 -5.49 -11.33 -0.50
C LEU A 360 -4.72 -12.66 -0.52
N ASP A 361 -4.00 -12.94 0.56
CA ASP A 361 -3.17 -14.14 0.70
C ASP A 361 -3.45 -14.83 2.05
N PRO A 362 -4.32 -15.87 2.06
CA PRO A 362 -4.60 -16.62 3.27
C PRO A 362 -3.41 -17.44 3.77
N THR A 363 -2.27 -17.49 3.05
CA THR A 363 -1.05 -18.15 3.53
C THR A 363 -0.23 -17.30 4.49
N GLY A 364 -0.45 -15.97 4.53
CA GLY A 364 0.27 -15.04 5.41
C GLY A 364 1.71 -14.71 4.98
N LEU A 365 2.22 -15.30 3.90
CA LEU A 365 3.60 -15.08 3.43
C LEU A 365 3.82 -13.67 2.92
N LEU A 366 2.89 -13.15 2.13
CA LEU A 366 2.98 -11.79 1.59
C LEU A 366 3.02 -10.75 2.73
N LEU A 367 2.25 -10.98 3.78
CA LEU A 367 2.16 -10.10 4.93
C LEU A 367 3.50 -10.01 5.66
N GLU A 368 4.18 -11.13 5.91
CA GLU A 368 5.48 -11.16 6.60
C GLU A 368 6.54 -10.33 5.85
N VAL A 369 6.61 -10.49 4.52
CA VAL A 369 7.60 -9.78 3.70
C VAL A 369 7.29 -8.29 3.59
N VAL A 370 6.02 -7.92 3.40
CA VAL A 370 5.62 -6.50 3.24
C VAL A 370 5.73 -5.72 4.55
N THR A 371 5.46 -6.36 5.70
CA THR A 371 5.40 -5.68 7.00
C THR A 371 6.75 -5.54 7.69
N GLN A 372 7.79 -6.25 7.23
CA GLN A 372 9.15 -6.13 7.77
C GLN A 372 9.68 -4.68 7.89
N PRO A 373 9.60 -3.80 6.86
CA PRO A 373 10.03 -2.41 6.99
C PRO A 373 9.18 -1.62 8.00
N VAL A 374 7.89 -1.93 8.11
CA VAL A 374 6.97 -1.32 9.09
C VAL A 374 7.38 -1.70 10.51
N HIS A 375 7.73 -2.97 10.74
CA HIS A 375 8.22 -3.46 12.04
C HIS A 375 9.50 -2.77 12.47
N GLN A 376 10.46 -2.60 11.55
CA GLN A 376 11.70 -1.90 11.84
C GLN A 376 11.46 -0.43 12.19
N TYR A 377 10.52 0.22 11.49
CA TYR A 377 10.15 1.61 11.76
C TYR A 377 9.44 1.77 13.11
N LEU A 378 8.47 0.90 13.43
CA LEU A 378 7.76 0.95 14.71
C LEU A 378 8.71 0.70 15.90
N ARG A 379 9.65 -0.24 15.80
CA ARG A 379 10.69 -0.45 16.83
C ARG A 379 11.59 0.76 17.08
N SER A 380 11.77 1.61 16.07
CA SER A 380 12.63 2.80 16.19
C SER A 380 11.95 3.97 16.93
N ARG A 381 10.61 3.92 17.06
CA ARG A 381 9.81 4.98 17.69
C ARG A 381 9.42 4.58 19.11
N GLU A 382 9.85 5.36 20.09
CA GLU A 382 9.65 5.10 21.52
C GLU A 382 8.18 5.26 21.97
N ASP A 383 7.41 6.10 21.27
CA ASP A 383 6.00 6.43 21.57
C ASP A 383 4.99 5.36 21.11
N THR A 384 5.43 4.39 20.31
CA THR A 384 4.57 3.40 19.67
C THR A 384 3.81 2.51 20.64
N VAL A 385 4.47 2.00 21.67
CA VAL A 385 3.84 1.10 22.65
C VAL A 385 2.76 1.87 23.43
N ARG A 386 3.04 3.11 23.84
CA ARG A 386 2.07 3.99 24.50
C ARG A 386 0.86 4.26 23.61
N CYS A 387 1.06 4.55 22.32
CA CYS A 387 -0.03 4.75 21.37
C CYS A 387 -0.87 3.48 21.17
N VAL A 388 -0.25 2.29 21.08
CA VAL A 388 -1.00 1.03 20.97
C VAL A 388 -1.88 0.82 22.20
N VAL A 389 -1.32 0.99 23.41
CA VAL A 389 -2.07 0.81 24.66
C VAL A 389 -3.18 1.87 24.83
N SER A 390 -2.93 3.13 24.43
CA SER A 390 -3.97 4.17 24.39
C SER A 390 -5.11 3.77 23.44
N SER A 391 -4.78 3.29 22.23
CA SER A 391 -5.78 2.86 21.24
C SER A 391 -6.62 1.66 21.70
N LEU A 392 -6.07 0.78 22.55
CA LEU A 392 -6.79 -0.34 23.17
C LEU A 392 -7.72 0.10 24.32
N THR A 393 -7.46 1.27 24.94
CA THR A 393 -8.15 1.74 26.16
C THR A 393 -9.03 2.98 25.96
N GLU A 394 -8.95 3.64 24.80
CA GLU A 394 -9.78 4.79 24.43
C GLU A 394 -11.08 4.36 23.73
N GLU A 395 -12.17 5.06 24.06
CA GLU A 395 -13.49 4.83 23.46
C GLU A 395 -13.56 5.41 22.04
N GLY A 396 -13.50 4.53 21.04
CA GLY A 396 -13.81 4.82 19.64
C GLY A 396 -14.11 3.52 18.89
N PRO A 397 -14.64 3.57 17.65
CA PRO A 397 -14.69 2.42 16.76
C PRO A 397 -13.27 2.07 16.29
N ASN A 398 -12.40 1.72 17.24
CA ASN A 398 -11.05 1.30 16.98
C ASN A 398 -11.08 -0.18 16.68
N ASP A 399 -10.65 -0.51 15.47
CA ASP A 399 -10.52 -1.87 14.94
C ASP A 399 -9.81 -2.84 15.89
N LEU A 400 -8.89 -2.34 16.72
CA LEU A 400 -8.16 -3.13 17.73
C LEU A 400 -9.02 -3.56 18.92
N ALA A 401 -9.97 -2.75 19.36
CA ALA A 401 -10.87 -3.08 20.47
C ALA A 401 -11.86 -4.18 20.06
N GLU A 402 -12.25 -4.22 18.78
CA GLU A 402 -13.06 -5.30 18.25
C GLU A 402 -12.26 -6.62 18.13
N GLU A 403 -10.98 -6.55 17.74
CA GLU A 403 -10.07 -7.71 17.74
C GLU A 403 -9.78 -8.20 19.16
N LEU A 404 -9.70 -7.32 20.16
CA LEU A 404 -9.58 -7.68 21.57
C LEU A 404 -10.77 -8.56 22.03
N VAL A 405 -11.98 -8.24 21.58
CA VAL A 405 -13.22 -8.98 21.93
C VAL A 405 -13.30 -10.33 21.19
N ARG A 406 -12.70 -10.45 20.00
CA ARG A 406 -12.87 -11.62 19.13
C ARG A 406 -11.93 -12.80 19.40
N GLY A 407 -10.71 -12.60 19.89
CA GLY A 407 -9.69 -13.66 19.76
C GLY A 407 -9.27 -14.40 21.04
N GLU A 408 -8.62 -15.53 20.78
CA GLU A 408 -8.11 -16.52 21.74
C GLU A 408 -6.80 -16.05 22.42
N ALA A 409 -6.36 -16.70 23.50
CA ALA A 409 -5.20 -16.25 24.28
C ALA A 409 -3.92 -16.07 23.42
N VAL A 410 -3.15 -15.01 23.67
CA VAL A 410 -1.87 -14.76 22.97
C VAL A 410 -0.85 -15.80 23.43
N GLN A 411 -0.64 -16.85 22.65
CA GLN A 411 0.41 -17.82 22.90
C GLN A 411 1.76 -17.26 22.43
N VAL A 412 2.59 -16.82 23.38
CA VAL A 412 3.97 -16.34 23.12
C VAL A 412 5.00 -17.44 23.37
N ASP A 413 4.60 -18.55 23.98
CA ASP A 413 5.52 -19.63 24.30
C ASP A 413 5.65 -20.62 23.13
N GLU A 414 6.71 -20.47 22.34
CA GLU A 414 7.07 -21.32 21.19
C GLU A 414 7.30 -22.80 21.57
N ASN A 415 7.35 -23.14 22.87
CA ASN A 415 7.67 -24.49 23.37
C ASN A 415 6.48 -25.30 23.89
N THR A 416 5.25 -24.76 23.87
CA THR A 416 4.07 -25.57 24.20
C THR A 416 3.66 -26.34 22.94
N PRO A 417 3.82 -27.67 22.89
CA PRO A 417 3.32 -28.43 21.74
C PRO A 417 1.82 -28.22 21.67
N VAL A 418 1.37 -27.71 20.52
CA VAL A 418 -0.03 -27.50 20.21
C VAL A 418 -0.69 -28.88 20.13
N ASP A 419 -1.34 -29.31 21.22
CA ASP A 419 -2.16 -30.53 21.25
C ASP A 419 -3.51 -30.35 20.52
N GLU A 420 -3.69 -29.27 19.74
CA GLU A 420 -4.91 -29.01 18.94
C GLU A 420 -4.85 -29.54 17.50
N ASP A 421 -3.69 -29.99 17.01
CA ASP A 421 -3.52 -30.34 15.59
C ASP A 421 -3.93 -31.79 15.22
N THR A 422 -4.53 -32.57 16.13
CA THR A 422 -5.04 -33.91 15.76
C THR A 422 -6.37 -33.92 15.01
N GLU A 423 -7.14 -32.82 15.02
CA GLU A 423 -8.50 -32.83 14.46
C GLU A 423 -8.62 -32.30 13.01
N ASN A 424 -7.60 -31.60 12.48
CA ASN A 424 -7.67 -30.88 11.19
C ASN A 424 -6.61 -31.28 10.14
N TRP A 425 -6.23 -32.57 10.08
CA TRP A 425 -5.25 -33.07 9.10
C TRP A 425 -5.71 -32.94 7.63
N GLU A 426 -7.03 -32.90 7.38
CA GLU A 426 -7.60 -32.79 6.02
C GLU A 426 -7.46 -31.39 5.41
N THR A 427 -7.33 -30.34 6.23
CA THR A 427 -7.19 -28.94 5.78
C THR A 427 -5.74 -28.45 5.75
N TRP A 428 -4.81 -29.31 6.18
CA TRP A 428 -3.39 -29.01 6.15
C TRP A 428 -2.86 -29.01 4.70
N VAL A 429 -2.26 -27.88 4.31
CA VAL A 429 -1.63 -27.70 2.99
C VAL A 429 -0.17 -27.34 3.21
N PRO A 430 0.79 -28.01 2.55
CA PRO A 430 2.21 -27.70 2.69
C PRO A 430 2.53 -26.27 2.26
N ASP A 431 3.62 -25.75 2.80
CA ASP A 431 4.07 -24.39 2.52
C ASP A 431 4.42 -24.20 1.02
N PRO A 432 4.04 -23.07 0.41
CA PRO A 432 4.42 -22.73 -0.96
C PRO A 432 5.95 -22.66 -1.12
N ILE A 433 6.44 -22.86 -2.35
CA ILE A 433 7.87 -22.80 -2.69
C ILE A 433 8.51 -21.44 -2.34
N ASP A 434 7.72 -20.37 -2.36
CA ASP A 434 8.14 -19.01 -2.04
C ASP A 434 8.30 -18.76 -0.53
N ALA A 435 7.89 -19.70 0.33
CA ALA A 435 8.11 -19.60 1.76
C ALA A 435 9.61 -19.70 2.02
N VAL A 436 10.19 -18.61 2.53
CA VAL A 436 11.57 -18.64 3.04
C VAL A 436 11.60 -19.69 4.15
N PRO A 437 12.51 -20.69 4.12
CA PRO A 437 12.69 -21.59 5.25
C PRO A 437 13.15 -20.74 6.42
N SER A 438 12.24 -20.42 7.32
CA SER A 438 12.55 -19.62 8.49
C SER A 438 13.58 -20.38 9.31
N THR A 439 14.61 -19.69 9.78
CA THR A 439 15.60 -20.21 10.74
C THR A 439 14.97 -20.60 12.10
N GLN A 440 13.65 -20.48 12.23
CA GLN A 440 12.86 -20.66 13.46
C GLN A 440 11.69 -21.65 13.29
N GLY A 441 11.67 -22.51 12.27
CA GLY A 441 10.71 -23.64 12.22
C GLY A 441 9.23 -23.25 12.30
N LYS A 442 8.86 -22.01 11.93
CA LYS A 442 7.48 -21.53 12.00
C LYS A 442 6.66 -22.16 10.87
N SER A 443 5.73 -23.05 11.22
CA SER A 443 4.73 -23.62 10.31
C SER A 443 3.86 -22.51 9.70
N SER A 444 3.41 -22.64 8.44
CA SER A 444 2.42 -21.72 7.86
C SER A 444 1.14 -21.61 8.69
N VAL A 445 0.79 -22.62 9.49
CA VAL A 445 -0.38 -22.58 10.37
C VAL A 445 -0.23 -21.51 11.46
N SER A 446 0.95 -21.39 12.08
CA SER A 446 1.24 -20.35 13.08
C SER A 446 1.23 -18.93 12.48
N ARG A 447 1.58 -18.80 11.18
CA ARG A 447 1.47 -17.54 10.43
C ARG A 447 0.02 -17.19 10.05
N ARG A 448 -0.86 -18.19 9.94
CA ARG A 448 -2.28 -18.02 9.61
C ARG A 448 -3.12 -17.58 10.80
N THR A 449 -2.75 -18.00 12.02
CA THR A 449 -3.54 -17.78 13.25
C THR A 449 -3.04 -16.61 14.10
N SER A 450 -1.97 -15.90 13.71
CA SER A 450 -1.51 -14.75 14.49
C SER A 450 -2.49 -13.58 14.36
N ASP A 451 -3.24 -13.33 15.43
CA ASP A 451 -4.07 -12.13 15.58
C ASP A 451 -3.25 -10.85 15.45
N ILE A 452 -3.93 -9.76 15.11
CA ILE A 452 -3.32 -8.43 14.95
C ILE A 452 -2.51 -8.05 16.19
N ILE A 453 -3.06 -8.34 17.38
CA ILE A 453 -2.41 -8.10 18.68
C ILE A 453 -1.19 -9.01 18.85
N SER A 454 -1.29 -10.31 18.56
CA SER A 454 -0.16 -11.24 18.64
C SER A 454 0.97 -10.82 17.71
N MET A 455 0.64 -10.30 16.53
CA MET A 455 1.63 -9.81 15.59
C MET A 455 2.28 -8.51 16.04
N LEU A 456 1.53 -7.57 16.63
CA LEU A 456 2.07 -6.38 17.28
C LEU A 456 3.00 -6.74 18.46
N VAL A 457 2.62 -7.72 19.28
CA VAL A 457 3.46 -8.22 20.38
C VAL A 457 4.74 -8.87 19.83
N ASN A 458 4.64 -9.64 18.74
CA ASN A 458 5.81 -10.22 18.06
C ASN A 458 6.77 -9.17 17.49
N VAL A 459 6.28 -7.96 17.14
CA VAL A 459 7.17 -6.86 16.77
C VAL A 459 8.11 -6.53 17.91
N TYR A 460 7.64 -6.43 19.15
CA TYR A 460 8.50 -6.06 20.28
C TYR A 460 9.13 -7.27 20.99
N GLY A 461 8.62 -8.48 20.75
CA GLY A 461 9.16 -9.74 21.26
C GLY A 461 8.79 -10.08 22.70
N SER A 462 8.43 -9.09 23.52
CA SER A 462 8.04 -9.29 24.92
C SER A 462 6.68 -8.69 25.24
N LYS A 463 5.83 -9.44 25.96
CA LYS A 463 4.57 -8.94 26.54
C LYS A 463 4.78 -7.87 27.62
N GLU A 464 5.90 -7.93 28.33
CA GLU A 464 6.17 -7.12 29.52
C GLU A 464 6.23 -5.62 29.23
N LEU A 465 6.77 -5.22 28.07
CA LEU A 465 6.78 -3.81 27.65
C LEU A 465 5.36 -3.24 27.56
N PHE A 466 4.41 -4.00 27.03
CA PHE A 466 3.01 -3.57 26.95
C PHE A 466 2.36 -3.48 28.32
N VAL A 467 2.64 -4.41 29.22
CA VAL A 467 2.10 -4.42 30.59
C VAL A 467 2.67 -3.25 31.41
N ASN A 468 3.97 -2.96 31.27
CA ASN A 468 4.60 -1.83 31.96
C ASN A 468 4.06 -0.48 31.48
N GLU A 469 3.91 -0.30 30.16
CA GLU A 469 3.28 0.91 29.60
C GLU A 469 1.79 1.01 29.94
N TYR A 470 1.07 -0.11 29.99
CA TYR A 470 -0.32 -0.10 30.48
C TYR A 470 -0.39 0.30 31.95
N ARG A 471 0.54 -0.16 32.78
CA ARG A 471 0.61 0.22 34.20
C ARG A 471 0.90 1.71 34.38
N THR A 472 1.82 2.29 33.61
CA THR A 472 2.13 3.74 33.69
C THR A 472 0.96 4.58 33.16
N LEU A 473 0.35 4.18 32.04
CA LEU A 473 -0.81 4.87 31.47
C LEU A 473 -2.01 4.81 32.42
N LEU A 474 -2.29 3.64 33.00
CA LEU A 474 -3.34 3.46 34.00
C LEU A 474 -3.06 4.34 35.23
N ALA A 475 -1.82 4.38 35.73
CA ALA A 475 -1.46 5.27 36.84
C ALA A 475 -1.74 6.75 36.52
N ASP A 476 -1.31 7.23 35.35
CA ASP A 476 -1.54 8.61 34.91
C ASP A 476 -3.04 8.94 34.79
N ARG A 477 -3.84 8.05 34.17
CA ARG A 477 -5.30 8.23 34.04
C ARG A 477 -6.00 8.28 35.38
N LEU A 478 -5.65 7.36 36.28
CA LEU A 478 -6.26 7.25 37.60
C LEU A 478 -5.94 8.45 38.50
N LEU A 479 -4.73 9.00 38.41
CA LEU A 479 -4.33 10.18 39.21
C LEU A 479 -4.94 11.47 38.65
N THR A 480 -5.04 11.60 37.33
CA THR A 480 -5.57 12.81 36.68
C THR A 480 -7.10 12.90 36.81
N GLN A 481 -7.79 11.77 36.74
CA GLN A 481 -9.25 11.72 36.83
C GLN A 481 -9.71 11.41 38.27
N TYR A 482 -9.87 12.44 39.10
CA TYR A 482 -10.40 12.30 40.47
C TYR A 482 -11.79 11.60 40.54
N LEU A 483 -12.56 11.64 39.44
CA LEU A 483 -13.87 11.00 39.28
C LEU A 483 -13.84 9.75 38.37
N CYS A 484 -12.71 9.02 38.33
CA CYS A 484 -12.58 7.87 37.44
C CYS A 484 -13.73 6.86 37.61
N ASP A 485 -14.36 6.52 36.48
CA ASP A 485 -15.32 5.44 36.34
C ASP A 485 -14.55 4.12 36.34
N THR A 486 -14.46 3.52 37.52
CA THR A 486 -13.72 2.27 37.74
C THR A 486 -14.28 1.11 36.91
N GLU A 487 -15.55 1.16 36.51
CA GLU A 487 -16.19 0.05 35.78
C GLU A 487 -15.61 -0.11 34.37
N LYS A 488 -15.30 1.00 33.69
CA LYS A 488 -14.72 0.98 32.34
C LYS A 488 -13.32 0.37 32.33
N GLU A 489 -12.48 0.78 33.28
CA GLU A 489 -11.11 0.27 33.39
C GLU A 489 -11.09 -1.22 33.77
N ILE A 490 -12.02 -1.67 34.62
CA ILE A 490 -12.18 -3.09 34.95
C ILE A 490 -12.52 -3.91 33.70
N ARG A 491 -13.43 -3.44 32.85
CA ARG A 491 -13.79 -4.13 31.60
C ARG A 491 -12.59 -4.29 30.67
N TYR A 492 -11.78 -3.25 30.48
CA TYR A 492 -10.58 -3.33 29.64
C TYR A 492 -9.53 -4.28 30.22
N LEU A 493 -9.38 -4.28 31.55
CA LEU A 493 -8.47 -5.19 32.24
C LEU A 493 -8.90 -6.66 32.09
N GLU A 494 -10.21 -6.96 32.13
CA GLU A 494 -10.73 -8.30 31.87
C GLU A 494 -10.45 -8.78 30.43
N LEU A 495 -10.64 -7.91 29.44
CA LEU A 495 -10.30 -8.22 28.03
C LEU A 495 -8.80 -8.47 27.85
N LEU A 496 -7.96 -7.68 28.52
CA LEU A 496 -6.51 -7.88 28.51
C LEU A 496 -6.10 -9.19 29.21
N LYS A 497 -6.77 -9.57 30.30
CA LYS A 497 -6.54 -10.86 31.00
C LYS A 497 -6.79 -12.06 30.10
N LEU A 498 -7.86 -12.04 29.29
CA LEU A 498 -8.14 -13.11 28.33
C LEU A 498 -6.99 -13.33 27.33
N ARG A 499 -6.26 -12.27 26.98
CA ARG A 499 -5.20 -12.30 25.96
C ARG A 499 -3.81 -12.53 26.54
N PHE A 500 -3.42 -11.77 27.56
CA PHE A 500 -2.06 -11.75 28.12
C PHE A 500 -1.88 -12.73 29.29
N GLY A 501 -2.97 -13.14 29.94
CA GLY A 501 -2.98 -13.98 31.14
C GLY A 501 -3.01 -13.18 32.44
N ASP A 502 -3.40 -13.83 33.53
CA ASP A 502 -3.67 -13.16 34.82
C ASP A 502 -2.41 -12.72 35.59
N SER A 503 -1.28 -13.42 35.41
CA SER A 503 -0.10 -13.25 36.27
C SER A 503 0.57 -11.88 36.13
N GLN A 504 0.69 -11.36 34.91
CA GLN A 504 1.35 -10.07 34.64
C GLN A 504 0.43 -8.88 34.94
N LEU A 505 -0.89 -9.05 34.81
CA LEU A 505 -1.88 -7.97 34.99
C LEU A 505 -2.36 -7.81 36.44
N HIS A 506 -1.87 -8.64 37.35
CA HIS A 506 -2.20 -8.56 38.78
C HIS A 506 -1.87 -7.18 39.38
N TYR A 507 -0.79 -6.53 38.94
CA TYR A 507 -0.42 -5.19 39.39
C TYR A 507 -1.51 -4.16 39.10
N CYS A 508 -2.02 -4.14 37.87
CA CYS A 508 -3.07 -3.21 37.44
C CYS A 508 -4.40 -3.48 38.17
N GLU A 509 -4.71 -4.74 38.49
CA GLU A 509 -5.90 -5.10 39.26
C GLU A 509 -5.84 -4.55 40.70
N VAL A 510 -4.68 -4.66 41.34
CA VAL A 510 -4.47 -4.09 42.68
C VAL A 510 -4.57 -2.57 42.65
N MET A 511 -4.07 -1.89 41.61
CA MET A 511 -4.21 -0.43 41.47
C MET A 511 -5.68 0.03 41.42
N LEU A 512 -6.54 -0.68 40.67
CA LEU A 512 -7.98 -0.38 40.62
C LEU A 512 -8.67 -0.63 41.97
N LYS A 513 -8.27 -1.70 42.66
CA LYS A 513 -8.77 -2.01 44.00
C LYS A 513 -8.38 -0.95 45.02
N ASP A 514 -7.14 -0.45 44.96
CA ASP A 514 -6.64 0.60 45.85
C ASP A 514 -7.52 1.86 45.77
N ILE A 515 -8.01 2.23 44.59
CA ILE A 515 -8.88 3.40 44.41
C ILE A 515 -10.27 3.18 45.01
N ALA A 516 -10.84 2.00 44.79
CA ALA A 516 -12.12 1.65 45.41
C ALA A 516 -12.00 1.66 46.95
N ASP A 517 -10.91 1.11 47.48
CA ASP A 517 -10.64 1.10 48.92
C ASP A 517 -10.31 2.51 49.45
N SER A 518 -9.63 3.36 48.68
CA SER A 518 -9.38 4.75 49.02
C SER A 518 -10.67 5.55 49.14
N LYS A 519 -11.63 5.37 48.21
CA LYS A 519 -12.95 6.02 48.28
C LYS A 519 -13.69 5.62 49.57
N ARG A 520 -13.64 4.34 49.94
CA ARG A 520 -14.23 3.82 51.20
C ARG A 520 -13.55 4.41 52.44
N ILE A 521 -12.21 4.46 52.47
CA ILE A 521 -11.46 5.00 53.60
C ILE A 521 -11.75 6.49 53.78
N ASN A 522 -11.77 7.28 52.70
CA ASN A 522 -12.15 8.69 52.75
C ASN A 522 -13.55 8.90 53.33
N GLN A 523 -14.51 8.07 52.94
CA GLN A 523 -15.87 8.14 53.49
C GLN A 523 -15.89 7.82 54.99
N HIS A 524 -15.12 6.82 55.43
CA HIS A 524 -15.03 6.48 56.85
C HIS A 524 -14.36 7.57 57.69
N ILE A 525 -13.27 8.18 57.21
CA ILE A 525 -12.58 9.28 57.92
C ILE A 525 -13.50 10.51 58.03
N LYS A 526 -14.26 10.82 56.98
CA LYS A 526 -15.23 11.92 56.99
C LYS A 526 -16.44 11.68 57.91
N GLN A 527 -16.74 10.42 58.22
CA GLN A 527 -17.81 10.05 59.15
C GLN A 527 -17.35 10.01 60.61
N ASP A 528 -16.04 10.09 60.87
CA ASP A 528 -15.48 10.02 62.22
C ASP A 528 -15.74 11.33 62.98
N PRO A 529 -16.41 11.31 64.15
CA PRO A 529 -16.67 12.52 64.94
C PRO A 529 -15.39 13.17 65.52
N GLU A 530 -14.26 12.47 65.61
CA GLU A 530 -12.96 13.08 65.98
C GLU A 530 -12.34 13.90 64.84
N TYR A 531 -12.77 13.68 63.59
CA TYR A 531 -12.31 14.45 62.44
C TYR A 531 -13.11 15.74 62.32
N THR A 532 -12.48 16.85 62.71
CA THR A 532 -13.06 18.19 62.50
C THR A 532 -12.64 18.67 61.13
N GLU A 533 -13.56 18.70 60.15
CA GLU A 533 -13.33 19.44 58.90
C GLU A 533 -13.06 20.90 59.26
N SER A 534 -11.83 21.34 59.05
CA SER A 534 -11.47 22.75 59.15
C SER A 534 -11.90 23.46 57.86
N ASP A 535 -11.59 24.75 57.72
CA ASP A 535 -11.92 25.56 56.53
C ASP A 535 -11.43 25.00 55.17
N ILE A 536 -10.58 23.95 55.16
CA ILE A 536 -10.05 23.31 53.94
C ILE A 536 -10.44 21.82 53.93
N PRO A 537 -11.40 21.37 53.08
CA PRO A 537 -11.76 19.97 52.98
C PRO A 537 -10.66 19.17 52.27
N ILE A 538 -10.03 18.23 52.98
CA ILE A 538 -9.04 17.32 52.39
C ILE A 538 -9.69 16.01 51.95
N SER A 539 -9.30 15.55 50.77
CA SER A 539 -9.55 14.19 50.28
C SER A 539 -8.24 13.61 49.78
N ALA A 540 -7.87 12.41 50.24
CA ALA A 540 -6.60 11.79 49.88
C ALA A 540 -6.83 10.55 49.00
N MET A 541 -6.03 10.38 47.96
CA MET A 541 -5.97 9.11 47.23
C MET A 541 -4.89 8.22 47.87
N ILE A 542 -5.30 7.13 48.50
CA ILE A 542 -4.41 6.21 49.21
C ILE A 542 -4.07 5.05 48.27
N VAL A 543 -2.79 4.94 47.92
CA VAL A 543 -2.28 3.98 46.95
C VAL A 543 -1.20 3.08 47.55
N SER A 544 -1.04 1.86 47.03
CA SER A 544 0.01 0.94 47.46
C SER A 544 1.34 1.22 46.74
N ALA A 545 2.43 1.46 47.49
CA ALA A 545 3.72 1.82 46.90
C ALA A 545 4.37 0.71 46.04
N GLN A 546 4.04 -0.57 46.30
CA GLN A 546 4.68 -1.72 45.64
C GLN A 546 4.08 -2.05 44.28
N PHE A 547 2.80 -1.72 44.06
CA PHE A 547 2.07 -2.11 42.85
C PHE A 547 1.98 -0.99 41.82
N TRP A 548 2.12 0.25 42.26
CA TRP A 548 2.18 1.42 41.40
C TRP A 548 3.59 1.62 40.83
N PRO A 549 3.74 2.21 39.63
CA PRO A 549 5.04 2.65 39.15
C PRO A 549 5.66 3.67 40.12
N PRO A 550 6.99 3.80 40.16
CA PRO A 550 7.64 4.76 41.04
C PRO A 550 7.23 6.18 40.67
N PHE A 551 6.74 6.90 41.68
CA PHE A 551 6.41 8.32 41.59
C PHE A 551 7.69 9.16 41.60
N LYS A 552 7.68 10.31 40.93
CA LYS A 552 8.77 11.28 41.08
C LYS A 552 8.93 11.69 42.56
N GLU A 553 10.16 11.95 42.99
CA GLU A 553 10.42 12.39 44.36
C GLU A 553 10.83 13.86 44.37
N GLU A 554 9.87 14.74 44.63
CA GLU A 554 10.13 16.14 44.92
C GLU A 554 9.89 16.43 46.40
N LYS A 555 10.92 16.98 47.05
CA LYS A 555 10.79 17.49 48.41
C LYS A 555 10.15 18.86 48.33
N LEU A 556 8.93 18.95 48.86
CA LEU A 556 8.16 20.18 48.93
C LEU A 556 7.59 20.34 50.32
N GLU A 557 7.95 21.44 50.97
CA GLU A 557 7.29 21.88 52.20
C GLU A 557 6.05 22.71 51.82
N LEU A 558 4.88 22.21 52.24
CA LEU A 558 3.60 22.88 52.04
C LEU A 558 3.38 23.97 53.10
N HIS A 559 2.49 24.91 52.80
CA HIS A 559 2.10 25.95 53.74
C HIS A 559 1.60 25.37 55.08
N ALA A 560 1.91 26.06 56.20
CA ALA A 560 1.64 25.59 57.56
C ALA A 560 0.15 25.22 57.81
N LYS A 561 -0.78 25.94 57.18
CA LYS A 561 -2.23 25.64 57.25
C LYS A 561 -2.58 24.30 56.59
N LEU A 562 -1.97 23.95 55.45
CA LEU A 562 -2.19 22.66 54.80
C LEU A 562 -1.54 21.52 55.59
N GLN A 563 -0.34 21.77 56.14
CA GLN A 563 0.39 20.77 56.92
C GLN A 563 -0.35 20.36 58.20
N SER A 564 -1.02 21.29 58.88
CA SER A 564 -1.81 20.97 60.07
C SER A 564 -3.04 20.11 59.73
N GLN A 565 -3.69 20.38 58.61
CA GLN A 565 -4.81 19.58 58.11
C GLN A 565 -4.36 18.17 57.68
N ILE A 566 -3.25 18.08 56.96
CA ILE A 566 -2.63 16.80 56.60
C ILE A 566 -2.32 15.98 57.85
N ALA A 567 -1.78 16.60 58.90
CA ALA A 567 -1.51 15.93 60.17
C ALA A 567 -2.79 15.45 60.88
N SER A 568 -3.89 16.21 60.79
CA SER A 568 -5.21 15.79 61.29
C SER A 568 -5.72 14.56 60.54
N TYR A 569 -5.64 14.58 59.20
CA TYR A 569 -6.02 13.45 58.36
C TYR A 569 -5.17 12.21 58.65
N VAL A 570 -3.85 12.36 58.85
CA VAL A 570 -2.94 11.25 59.22
C VAL A 570 -3.36 10.63 60.55
N LYS A 571 -3.73 11.43 61.56
CA LYS A 571 -4.23 10.90 62.84
C LYS A 571 -5.53 10.11 62.64
N GLY A 572 -6.48 10.64 61.87
CA GLY A 572 -7.72 9.92 61.53
C GLY A 572 -7.48 8.63 60.73
N PHE A 573 -6.41 8.57 59.95
CA PHE A 573 -6.00 7.34 59.28
C PHE A 573 -5.33 6.34 60.25
N GLU A 574 -4.50 6.82 61.18
CA GLU A 574 -3.84 5.99 62.20
C GLU A 574 -4.86 5.39 63.19
N THR A 575 -5.93 6.11 63.55
CA THR A 575 -7.01 5.54 64.37
C THR A 575 -7.73 4.41 63.63
N LEU A 576 -7.99 4.58 62.34
CA LEU A 576 -8.64 3.58 61.50
C LEU A 576 -7.73 2.36 61.20
N LYS A 577 -6.44 2.60 60.94
CA LYS A 577 -5.44 1.56 60.61
C LYS A 577 -4.19 1.71 61.48
N GLY A 578 -4.29 1.34 62.75
CA GLY A 578 -3.27 1.52 63.81
C GLY A 578 -1.88 0.87 63.65
N SER A 579 -1.56 0.28 62.50
CA SER A 579 -0.21 -0.24 62.19
C SER A 579 0.42 0.39 60.95
N ARG A 580 -0.21 1.43 60.37
CA ARG A 580 0.20 2.04 59.12
C ARG A 580 0.21 3.55 59.24
N THR A 581 1.23 4.19 58.68
CA THR A 581 1.33 5.64 58.53
C THR A 581 1.33 6.00 57.04
N LEU A 582 0.95 7.23 56.71
CA LEU A 582 0.87 7.71 55.33
C LEU A 582 2.16 8.47 54.94
N CYS A 583 2.68 8.15 53.76
CA CYS A 583 3.73 8.95 53.11
C CYS A 583 3.07 9.82 52.03
N TRP A 584 3.09 11.13 52.21
CA TRP A 584 2.44 12.07 51.30
C TRP A 584 3.37 12.46 50.14
N LYS A 585 2.83 12.42 48.92
CA LYS A 585 3.49 12.91 47.71
C LYS A 585 2.90 14.28 47.35
N ASN A 586 3.42 15.32 47.99
CA ASN A 586 2.83 16.67 47.99
C ASN A 586 2.76 17.35 46.62
N HIS A 587 3.63 16.97 45.67
CA HIS A 587 3.65 17.54 44.32
C HIS A 587 2.56 16.93 43.41
N LEU A 588 2.04 15.74 43.76
CA LEU A 588 0.98 15.04 43.03
C LEU A 588 -0.36 15.29 43.72
N GLY A 589 -1.11 16.26 43.23
CA GLY A 589 -2.45 16.56 43.74
C GLY A 589 -3.14 17.64 42.92
N PHE A 590 -4.41 17.85 43.25
CA PHE A 590 -5.23 18.92 42.70
C PHE A 590 -5.84 19.69 43.87
N VAL A 591 -5.76 21.02 43.81
CA VAL A 591 -6.33 21.92 44.80
C VAL A 591 -7.20 22.91 44.07
N ASP A 592 -8.48 22.94 44.42
CA ASP A 592 -9.41 23.97 43.98
C ASP A 592 -9.26 25.18 44.90
N ILE A 593 -8.89 26.32 44.32
CA ILE A 593 -8.67 27.58 45.04
C ILE A 593 -9.64 28.63 44.50
N GLU A 594 -10.28 29.32 45.44
CA GLU A 594 -11.02 30.56 45.18
C GLU A 594 -10.14 31.73 45.63
N LEU A 595 -9.71 32.55 44.68
CA LEU A 595 -8.91 33.74 44.89
C LEU A 595 -9.81 34.97 44.86
N GLU A 596 -10.01 35.60 46.01
CA GLU A 596 -10.70 36.89 46.11
C GLU A 596 -9.67 38.03 45.96
N MET A 597 -9.66 38.67 44.80
CA MET A 597 -8.88 39.87 44.51
C MET A 597 -9.78 41.11 44.60
N ALA A 598 -9.18 42.30 44.74
CA ALA A 598 -9.91 43.56 44.85
C ALA A 598 -10.82 43.85 43.65
N ASP A 599 -10.41 43.39 42.45
CA ASP A 599 -11.12 43.63 41.19
C ASP A 599 -11.98 42.41 40.71
N ARG A 600 -11.74 41.17 41.19
CA ARG A 600 -12.46 39.94 40.75
C ARG A 600 -12.28 38.74 41.68
N THR A 601 -13.22 37.78 41.64
CA THR A 601 -13.02 36.43 42.19
C THR A 601 -12.64 35.44 41.08
N LEU A 602 -11.66 34.57 41.33
CA LEU A 602 -11.19 33.54 40.39
C LEU A 602 -11.24 32.17 41.03
N ASN A 603 -11.91 31.22 40.36
CA ASN A 603 -11.90 29.81 40.76
C ASN A 603 -10.94 29.05 39.84
N LEU A 604 -9.86 28.53 40.40
CA LEU A 604 -8.81 27.82 39.66
C LEU A 604 -8.52 26.48 40.33
N SER A 605 -8.46 25.42 39.52
CA SER A 605 -7.95 24.11 39.92
C SER A 605 -6.46 24.06 39.59
N VAL A 606 -5.60 24.04 40.60
CA VAL A 606 -4.14 24.13 40.44
C VAL A 606 -3.41 23.04 41.21
N SER A 607 -2.13 22.85 40.89
CA SER A 607 -1.26 21.95 41.65
C SER A 607 -1.04 22.46 43.09
N PRO A 608 -0.78 21.58 44.07
CA PRO A 608 -0.45 21.98 45.44
C PRO A 608 0.76 22.91 45.55
N VAL A 609 1.71 22.82 44.61
CA VAL A 609 2.86 23.73 44.52
C VAL A 609 2.37 25.15 44.21
N HIS A 610 1.55 25.29 43.17
CA HIS A 610 0.98 26.58 42.77
C HIS A 610 0.11 27.17 43.89
N ALA A 611 -0.68 26.33 44.57
CA ALA A 611 -1.48 26.71 45.73
C ALA A 611 -0.62 27.27 46.87
N THR A 612 0.45 26.54 47.21
CA THR A 612 1.36 26.91 48.30
C THR A 612 2.07 28.22 48.04
N ILE A 613 2.48 28.47 46.78
CA ILE A 613 3.08 29.75 46.38
C ILE A 613 2.12 30.89 46.73
N ILE A 614 0.87 30.85 46.28
CA ILE A 614 -0.10 31.92 46.57
C ILE A 614 -0.36 32.07 48.07
N MET A 615 -0.47 30.97 48.81
CA MET A 615 -0.67 31.06 50.26
C MET A 615 0.49 31.78 50.97
N TYR A 616 1.74 31.59 50.54
CA TYR A 616 2.87 32.36 51.07
C TYR A 616 2.85 33.83 50.64
N PHE A 617 2.38 34.12 49.41
CA PHE A 617 2.16 35.50 48.97
C PHE A 617 1.03 36.18 49.76
N GLN A 618 0.03 35.44 50.25
CA GLN A 618 -1.00 35.97 51.16
C GLN A 618 -0.41 36.41 52.52
N ASP A 619 0.58 35.68 53.04
CA ASP A 619 1.24 36.01 54.31
C ASP A 619 2.20 37.20 54.17
N LYS A 620 2.91 37.30 53.05
CA LYS A 620 3.87 38.37 52.74
C LYS A 620 3.77 38.73 51.25
N SER A 621 3.48 39.99 50.94
CA SER A 621 3.17 40.39 49.56
C SER A 621 4.39 40.51 48.63
N THR A 622 5.61 40.50 49.18
CA THR A 622 6.88 40.59 48.42
C THR A 622 7.82 39.46 48.83
N TRP A 623 8.31 38.70 47.86
CA TRP A 623 9.24 37.59 48.08
C TRP A 623 10.42 37.64 47.12
N GLU A 624 11.62 37.33 47.65
CA GLU A 624 12.80 37.02 46.85
C GLU A 624 12.82 35.52 46.50
N LEU A 625 13.26 35.17 45.28
CA LEU A 625 13.28 33.79 44.80
C LEU A 625 14.10 32.86 45.70
N GLU A 626 15.24 33.34 46.20
CA GLU A 626 16.08 32.55 47.11
C GLU A 626 15.44 32.34 48.49
N GLU A 627 14.68 33.32 48.98
CA GLU A 627 13.96 33.23 50.24
C GLU A 627 12.82 32.21 50.12
N LEU A 628 12.03 32.31 49.05
CA LEU A 628 10.92 31.39 48.78
C LEU A 628 11.42 29.97 48.47
N SER A 629 12.55 29.84 47.77
CA SER A 629 13.21 28.54 47.52
C SER A 629 13.64 27.86 48.82
N LYS A 630 14.19 28.59 49.79
CA LYS A 630 14.55 28.06 51.12
C LYS A 630 13.32 27.64 51.93
N VAL A 631 12.24 28.42 51.86
CA VAL A 631 10.99 28.12 52.59
C VAL A 631 10.29 26.90 52.00
N MET A 632 10.19 26.79 50.67
CA MET A 632 9.50 25.67 50.02
C MET A 632 10.38 24.43 49.82
N GLN A 633 11.69 24.53 50.09
CA GLN A 633 12.72 23.52 49.80
C GLN A 633 12.75 23.09 48.31
N CYS A 634 12.38 24.00 47.40
CA CYS A 634 12.29 23.76 45.97
C CYS A 634 13.47 24.43 45.23
N PRO A 635 14.09 23.79 44.22
CA PRO A 635 15.13 24.41 43.41
C PRO A 635 14.65 25.72 42.76
N PRO A 636 15.46 26.79 42.73
CA PRO A 636 15.04 28.10 42.22
C PRO A 636 14.66 28.05 40.73
N THR A 637 15.22 27.13 39.95
CA THR A 637 14.88 26.92 38.53
C THR A 637 13.45 26.40 38.33
N VAL A 638 13.03 25.43 39.15
CA VAL A 638 11.68 24.86 39.12
C VAL A 638 10.69 25.89 39.65
N LEU A 639 11.02 26.54 40.76
CA LEU A 639 10.20 27.58 41.36
C LEU A 639 9.94 28.75 40.39
N ARG A 640 10.96 29.21 39.65
CA ARG A 640 10.80 30.26 38.63
C ARG A 640 9.83 29.83 37.51
N ARG A 641 9.92 28.59 37.03
CA ARG A 641 8.98 28.04 36.04
C ARG A 641 7.54 28.01 36.58
N LYS A 642 7.35 27.57 37.84
CA LYS A 642 6.04 27.48 38.50
C LYS A 642 5.46 28.86 38.85
N ILE A 643 6.28 29.86 39.14
CA ILE A 643 5.84 31.26 39.29
C ILE A 643 5.39 31.84 37.94
N GLY A 644 6.00 31.42 36.82
CA GLY A 644 5.61 31.80 35.47
C GLY A 644 4.12 31.57 35.16
N PHE A 645 3.53 30.51 35.72
CA PHE A 645 2.08 30.25 35.64
C PHE A 645 1.26 31.39 36.27
N TRP A 646 1.67 31.90 37.43
CA TRP A 646 0.98 33.01 38.10
C TRP A 646 1.27 34.38 37.44
N GLN A 647 2.42 34.50 36.77
CA GLN A 647 2.73 35.67 35.93
C GLN A 647 1.85 35.70 34.68
N SER A 648 1.62 34.57 34.01
CA SER A 648 0.74 34.51 32.83
C SER A 648 -0.72 34.83 33.18
N HIS A 649 -1.16 34.47 34.39
CA HIS A 649 -2.47 34.87 34.92
C HIS A 649 -2.56 36.33 35.39
N GLY A 650 -1.44 37.06 35.42
CA GLY A 650 -1.38 38.46 35.86
C GLY A 650 -1.68 38.63 37.34
N ILE A 651 -1.21 37.70 38.19
CA ILE A 651 -1.38 37.78 39.66
C ILE A 651 -0.07 38.24 40.31
N ILE A 652 1.07 37.74 39.81
CA ILE A 652 2.41 38.04 40.31
C ILE A 652 3.18 38.83 39.26
N VAL A 653 3.87 39.91 39.68
CA VAL A 653 4.71 40.76 38.83
C VAL A 653 6.15 40.74 39.33
N GLU A 654 7.13 40.72 38.42
CA GLU A 654 8.55 40.83 38.72
C GLU A 654 8.93 42.33 38.81
N THR A 655 9.25 42.81 40.01
CA THR A 655 9.62 44.23 40.27
C THR A 655 11.12 44.48 40.15
N GLY A 656 11.95 43.43 40.21
CA GLY A 656 13.41 43.46 40.06
C GLY A 656 13.96 42.05 39.78
N GLN A 657 15.28 41.92 39.60
CA GLN A 657 15.90 40.59 39.42
C GLN A 657 15.56 39.69 40.60
N ASP A 658 14.84 38.60 40.33
CA ASP A 658 14.45 37.56 41.30
C ASP A 658 13.59 38.07 42.49
N VAL A 659 12.91 39.21 42.33
CA VAL A 659 11.96 39.76 43.32
C VAL A 659 10.56 39.83 42.72
N PHE A 660 9.62 39.18 43.40
CA PHE A 660 8.23 39.03 42.97
C PHE A 660 7.28 39.71 43.97
N CYS A 661 6.27 40.40 43.45
CA CYS A 661 5.24 41.05 44.25
C CYS A 661 3.84 40.79 43.68
N ILE A 662 2.82 40.89 44.54
CA ILE A 662 1.41 40.85 44.11
C ILE A 662 1.08 42.11 43.31
N GLN A 663 0.37 41.95 42.19
CA GLN A 663 0.04 43.06 41.29
C GLN A 663 -0.82 44.16 41.96
N GLU A 664 -1.64 43.81 42.95
CA GLU A 664 -2.53 44.74 43.67
C GLU A 664 -1.76 45.84 44.45
N ASP A 665 -0.52 45.56 44.85
CA ASP A 665 0.32 46.51 45.59
C ASP A 665 1.01 47.54 44.68
N LEU A 666 0.92 47.37 43.35
CA LEU A 666 1.46 48.30 42.37
C LEU A 666 0.34 49.26 41.93
N GLU A 667 0.32 50.48 42.47
CA GLU A 667 -0.67 51.54 42.16
C GLU A 667 -0.68 52.02 40.68
N ASN A 668 0.06 51.40 39.76
CA ASN A 668 0.05 51.74 38.34
C ASN A 668 -0.66 50.67 37.49
N LYS A 669 -1.91 50.96 37.12
CA LYS A 669 -2.58 50.36 35.96
C LYS A 669 -1.90 50.84 34.67
N ASP A 670 -0.70 50.36 34.38
CA ASP A 670 -0.14 50.44 33.03
C ASP A 670 -0.59 49.23 32.22
N ASN A 671 -1.54 49.48 31.33
CA ASN A 671 -2.02 48.59 30.28
C ASN A 671 -0.92 48.28 29.26
N ASN A 672 0.13 47.58 29.67
CA ASN A 672 0.99 46.85 28.75
C ASN A 672 0.77 45.36 28.98
N LEU A 673 -0.29 44.86 28.33
CA LEU A 673 -0.39 43.46 27.94
C LEU A 673 0.87 43.14 27.13
N GLN A 674 1.90 42.63 27.81
CA GLN A 674 3.08 42.10 27.16
C GLN A 674 2.66 40.88 26.35
N GLU A 675 2.95 40.96 25.06
CA GLU A 675 2.71 39.97 24.03
C GLU A 675 3.06 38.54 24.48
N ASP A 676 2.05 37.66 24.38
CA ASP A 676 2.12 36.21 24.17
C ASP A 676 3.46 35.53 24.46
N LEU A 677 3.78 35.36 25.74
CA LEU A 677 4.50 34.16 26.18
C LEU A 677 3.44 33.09 26.48
N PHE A 678 2.93 32.47 25.42
CA PHE A 678 2.31 31.15 25.50
C PHE A 678 3.38 30.16 25.98
N VAL A 679 3.58 30.07 27.29
CA VAL A 679 4.02 28.81 27.87
C VAL A 679 2.76 27.97 27.90
N GLU A 680 2.53 27.27 26.81
CA GLU A 680 1.67 26.10 26.80
C GLU A 680 2.08 25.22 27.98
N ASP A 681 1.25 25.16 29.02
CA ASP A 681 1.34 24.20 30.11
C ASP A 681 0.91 22.82 29.55
N TYR A 682 1.62 22.37 28.51
CA TYR A 682 1.51 21.03 27.92
C TYR A 682 2.60 20.09 28.44
N GLU A 683 3.27 20.47 29.52
CA GLU A 683 3.91 19.49 30.36
C GLU A 683 2.99 19.20 31.55
N SER A 684 1.91 18.45 31.28
CA SER A 684 1.53 17.39 32.22
C SER A 684 2.72 16.44 32.30
N GLU A 685 3.77 16.88 33.01
CA GLU A 685 4.87 16.01 33.43
C GLU A 685 4.19 14.80 34.06
N SER A 686 4.34 13.64 33.41
CA SER A 686 3.79 12.39 33.94
C SER A 686 4.15 12.30 35.42
N ALA A 687 3.17 11.93 36.23
CA ALA A 687 3.34 11.77 37.67
C ALA A 687 4.35 10.66 37.99
N MET A 688 4.59 9.77 37.01
CA MET A 688 5.52 8.66 37.08
C MET A 688 6.95 9.11 36.75
N ALA A 689 7.94 8.45 37.34
CA ALA A 689 9.33 8.58 36.92
C ALA A 689 9.47 8.16 35.44
N SER A 690 10.40 8.74 34.69
CA SER A 690 10.56 8.40 33.27
C SER A 690 10.93 6.93 33.12
N ALA A 691 10.57 6.30 32.00
CA ALA A 691 10.94 4.90 31.73
C ALA A 691 12.47 4.68 31.80
N GLN A 692 13.25 5.72 31.46
CA GLN A 692 14.69 5.72 31.59
C GLN A 692 15.16 5.73 33.05
N ASP A 693 14.54 6.53 33.92
CA ASP A 693 14.86 6.58 35.34
C ASP A 693 14.47 5.27 36.04
N GLN A 694 13.29 4.72 35.71
CA GLN A 694 12.84 3.41 36.19
C GLN A 694 13.85 2.31 35.81
N ARG A 695 14.26 2.28 34.55
CA ARG A 695 15.24 1.32 34.05
C ARG A 695 16.61 1.53 34.68
N GLU A 696 17.00 2.77 34.98
CA GLU A 696 18.25 3.05 35.67
C GLU A 696 18.23 2.58 37.14
N GLU A 697 17.12 2.76 37.86
CA GLU A 697 16.93 2.20 39.20
C GLU A 697 17.00 0.67 39.19
N GLU A 698 16.34 0.02 38.22
CA GLU A 698 16.40 -1.44 38.02
C GLU A 698 17.84 -1.89 37.76
N LEU A 699 18.54 -1.23 36.83
CA LEU A 699 19.96 -1.50 36.54
C LEU A 699 20.85 -1.27 37.77
N GLN A 700 20.51 -0.32 38.63
CA GLN A 700 21.22 -0.04 39.88
C GLN A 700 20.97 -1.15 40.94
N THR A 701 19.79 -1.76 40.97
CA THR A 701 19.58 -2.97 41.80
C THR A 701 20.43 -4.13 41.28
N PHE A 702 20.52 -4.35 39.96
CA PHE A 702 21.44 -5.34 39.41
C PHE A 702 22.88 -5.06 39.74
N TRP A 703 23.29 -3.79 39.74
CA TRP A 703 24.63 -3.40 40.14
C TRP A 703 24.96 -3.89 41.56
N SER A 704 24.02 -3.78 42.51
CA SER A 704 24.23 -4.29 43.87
C SER A 704 24.44 -5.82 43.90
N TYR A 705 23.68 -6.57 43.10
CA TYR A 705 23.86 -8.02 42.95
C TYR A 705 25.18 -8.37 42.26
N ILE A 706 25.57 -7.66 41.20
CA ILE A 706 26.81 -7.88 40.45
C ILE A 706 28.02 -7.60 41.34
N VAL A 707 28.00 -6.52 42.12
CA VAL A 707 29.05 -6.21 43.10
C VAL A 707 29.12 -7.31 44.16
N GLY A 708 27.98 -7.77 44.69
CA GLY A 708 27.93 -8.90 45.62
C GLY A 708 28.49 -10.20 45.03
N MET A 709 28.20 -10.50 43.77
CA MET A 709 28.73 -11.66 43.05
C MET A 709 30.24 -11.55 42.84
N LEU A 710 30.73 -10.39 42.40
CA LEU A 710 32.15 -10.15 42.12
C LEU A 710 32.98 -10.02 43.40
N MET A 711 32.40 -9.55 44.52
CA MET A 711 33.05 -9.58 45.83
C MET A 711 33.28 -11.02 46.32
N ASN A 712 32.36 -11.94 46.01
CA ASN A 712 32.43 -13.33 46.47
C ASN A 712 33.19 -14.26 45.52
N LEU A 713 33.19 -13.98 44.21
CA LEU A 713 33.72 -14.87 43.17
C LEU A 713 34.91 -14.28 42.39
N ASP A 714 35.37 -13.08 42.74
CA ASP A 714 36.51 -12.30 42.19
C ASP A 714 36.44 -11.97 40.68
N THR A 715 36.11 -12.93 39.81
CA THR A 715 36.07 -12.75 38.35
C THR A 715 34.96 -13.57 37.72
N LEU A 716 34.12 -12.96 36.88
CA LEU A 716 33.02 -13.65 36.20
C LEU A 716 32.92 -13.26 34.71
N PRO A 717 32.64 -14.21 33.81
CA PRO A 717 32.36 -13.92 32.41
C PRO A 717 30.91 -13.44 32.24
N LEU A 718 30.66 -12.68 31.16
CA LEU A 718 29.35 -12.07 30.85
C LEU A 718 28.17 -13.07 30.95
N GLU A 719 28.31 -14.23 30.30
CA GLU A 719 27.26 -15.25 30.25
C GLU A 719 26.89 -15.78 31.64
N ARG A 720 27.88 -15.91 32.53
CA ARG A 720 27.65 -16.41 33.89
C ARG A 720 27.01 -15.35 34.78
N ILE A 721 27.37 -14.08 34.60
CA ILE A 721 26.70 -12.96 35.28
C ILE A 721 25.23 -12.94 34.84
N HIS A 722 24.96 -13.05 33.54
CA HIS A 722 23.60 -13.10 33.01
C HIS A 722 22.79 -14.30 33.55
N GLN A 723 23.37 -15.50 33.58
CA GLN A 723 22.71 -16.69 34.15
C GLN A 723 22.44 -16.56 35.66
N MET A 724 23.37 -15.98 36.42
CA MET A 724 23.17 -15.77 37.86
C MET A 724 22.14 -14.67 38.14
N LEU A 725 22.14 -13.58 37.37
CA LEU A 725 21.05 -12.60 37.42
C LEU A 725 19.72 -13.24 37.04
N LYS A 726 19.69 -14.16 36.07
CA LYS A 726 18.49 -14.93 35.73
C LYS A 726 18.01 -15.84 36.84
N MET A 727 18.91 -16.46 37.60
CA MET A 727 18.53 -17.33 38.71
C MET A 727 18.13 -16.57 39.98
N PHE A 728 18.72 -15.39 40.25
CA PHE A 728 18.59 -14.71 41.54
C PHE A 728 17.88 -13.34 41.49
N ALA A 729 17.95 -12.63 40.37
CA ALA A 729 17.40 -11.28 40.21
C ALA A 729 16.13 -11.25 39.34
N PHE A 730 16.04 -12.09 38.30
CA PHE A 730 14.85 -12.18 37.42
C PHE A 730 13.71 -13.05 38.00
N GLN A 731 13.69 -13.29 39.32
CA GLN A 731 12.58 -14.03 39.96
C GLN A 731 11.31 -13.17 40.15
N GLY A 732 11.36 -11.88 39.81
CA GLY A 732 10.21 -10.98 39.77
C GLY A 732 9.59 -10.88 38.36
N PRO A 733 8.27 -10.68 38.25
CA PRO A 733 7.52 -10.72 36.97
C PRO A 733 7.74 -9.53 36.02
N THR A 734 8.70 -8.63 36.29
CA THR A 734 8.87 -7.37 35.54
C THR A 734 10.29 -7.12 35.05
N ILE A 735 11.21 -8.07 35.21
CA ILE A 735 12.64 -7.75 35.12
C ILE A 735 13.40 -8.78 34.29
N GLU A 736 13.44 -8.56 32.98
CA GLU A 736 14.38 -9.21 32.08
C GLU A 736 15.40 -8.20 31.55
N CYS A 737 16.68 -8.56 31.57
CA CYS A 737 17.74 -7.78 30.92
C CYS A 737 18.39 -8.64 29.85
N ASN A 738 18.36 -8.19 28.59
CA ASN A 738 18.93 -8.95 27.49
C ASN A 738 20.47 -8.99 27.60
N LEU A 739 21.11 -10.04 27.05
CA LEU A 739 22.56 -10.23 27.15
C LEU A 739 23.35 -9.07 26.51
N GLN A 740 22.81 -8.47 25.44
CA GLN A 740 23.38 -7.28 24.81
C GLN A 740 23.25 -6.03 25.68
N GLU A 741 22.12 -5.84 26.36
CA GLU A 741 21.90 -4.69 27.26
C GLU A 741 22.79 -4.78 28.48
N LEU A 742 22.89 -5.97 29.09
CA LEU A 742 23.79 -6.22 30.21
C LEU A 742 25.25 -5.93 29.82
N LYS A 743 25.64 -6.28 28.59
CA LYS A 743 26.97 -5.96 28.07
C LYS A 743 27.19 -4.46 27.98
N VAL A 744 26.25 -3.71 27.39
CA VAL A 744 26.33 -2.24 27.29
C VAL A 744 26.40 -1.60 28.68
N PHE A 745 25.63 -2.12 29.64
CA PHE A 745 25.64 -1.66 31.03
C PHE A 745 26.98 -1.92 31.72
N LEU A 746 27.53 -3.14 31.61
CA LEU A 746 28.83 -3.48 32.16
C LEU A 746 29.95 -2.68 31.48
N ASP A 747 29.87 -2.45 30.17
CA ASP A 747 30.83 -1.63 29.42
C ASP A 747 30.75 -0.15 29.83
N ARG A 748 29.56 0.36 30.20
CA ARG A 748 29.41 1.68 30.85
C ARG A 748 30.12 1.70 32.21
N LYS A 749 29.94 0.68 33.05
CA LYS A 749 30.60 0.57 34.35
C LYS A 749 32.11 0.36 34.27
N VAL A 750 32.61 -0.25 33.19
CA VAL A 750 34.05 -0.31 32.88
C VAL A 750 34.59 1.06 32.49
N ARG A 751 33.86 1.85 31.69
CA ARG A 751 34.22 3.24 31.35
C ARG A 751 34.24 4.16 32.56
N GLU A 752 33.31 3.98 33.49
CA GLU A 752 33.25 4.70 34.77
C GLU A 752 34.30 4.23 35.79
N HIS A 753 35.19 3.30 35.43
CA HIS A 753 36.21 2.69 36.29
C HIS A 753 35.67 1.93 37.51
N HIS A 754 34.39 1.54 37.51
CA HIS A 754 33.79 0.70 38.54
C HIS A 754 34.04 -0.81 38.30
N LEU A 755 34.41 -1.20 37.09
CA LEU A 755 34.80 -2.56 36.70
C LEU A 755 36.06 -2.57 35.84
N ILE A 756 36.83 -3.65 35.93
CA ILE A 756 37.96 -3.96 35.06
C ILE A 756 37.56 -5.15 34.19
N TYR A 757 37.65 -4.99 32.87
CA TYR A 757 37.47 -6.08 31.92
C TYR A 757 38.82 -6.59 31.44
N SER A 758 39.13 -7.86 31.68
CA SER A 758 40.38 -8.50 31.26
C SER A 758 40.15 -9.93 30.81
N ASN A 759 40.67 -10.30 29.63
CA ASN A 759 40.60 -11.65 29.06
C ASN A 759 39.20 -12.29 29.02
N GLY A 760 38.13 -11.51 28.80
CA GLY A 760 36.76 -12.04 28.76
C GLY A 760 36.03 -12.05 30.11
N TYR A 761 36.68 -11.61 31.19
CA TYR A 761 36.15 -11.60 32.55
C TYR A 761 36.02 -10.18 33.11
N TYR A 762 34.95 -9.94 33.86
CA TYR A 762 34.74 -8.73 34.64
C TYR A 762 35.27 -8.93 36.06
N LYS A 763 35.92 -7.90 36.61
CA LYS A 763 36.52 -7.87 37.94
C LYS A 763 36.28 -6.51 38.61
N LEU A 764 36.18 -6.48 39.93
CA LEU A 764 36.16 -5.22 40.68
C LEU A 764 37.57 -4.59 40.73
N PRO A 765 37.71 -3.27 40.53
CA PRO A 765 38.97 -2.57 40.78
C PRO A 765 39.34 -2.72 42.26
N LYS A 766 40.64 -2.94 42.51
CA LYS A 766 41.18 -3.04 43.87
C LYS A 766 41.35 -1.67 44.52
#